data_AF-R8NL60-F1
#
_entry.id   AF-R8NL60-F1
#
_cell.length_a   1.000
_cell.length_b   1.000
_cell.length_c   1.000
_cell.angle_alpha   90.00
_cell.angle_beta   90.00
_cell.angle_gamma   90.00
#
_symmetry.space_group_name_H-M   'P 1'
#
loop_
_entity.id
_entity.type
_entity.pdbx_description
1 polymer ?
#
loop_
_entity_poly.entity_id
_entity_poly.type
_entity_poly.pdbx_seq_one_letter_code
_entity_poly.pdbx_strand_id
1 'polypeptide(L)'
;MKKTKRKHINAMIIAAALSLPFATYSTPALAAVAIEANKTGQALEDGTYDAVIKAYKDKTNEESMAAVYIKDPKLTIENGKKIVTATLSDSDFFEYLKTEDIDTPGVFHDVKVISEDKKKNGTKVIQFEVGELGKRYNMQMHIYIPTMAYDNKYQVQFEVNALNLENNVPEEQKENKEDKVDQQDESANVIVDKKLQQHINKNNLERKNINEPITKEDLLQIKTLSIYSGEGINEIAGLEYMTNLEKLTLRESNVTDISVISGLRHLKYLDLSSNPIESIQPVSKLENLDMLFLRDNKITDLTPLSQMKKIKILDLIGNNIKDLTPLFTVLSLEEVYLANNQISNLSGIEKLKNVNLLWIGNNKISDVELISKMSNLIELEIADSEIKDISSLSKLVKIQVLNLEENYISDISPLSNLTNLHEINLGANEISDIKSVEELGKRTSIDIQRQKIFLDEASVDEEIKIPVYNFKGEPLQNIKLKSEGATLSNGFIKWNSPGEKIYEFKLDTNPAESKIRFNGTVIQSIVEKQTESKNVILDKNLQQHINKKNFGRENLNAPITKEDLLQIKTLEILKEKGKEIKDLTGLEYMTNLENLTLEGVGLKNIEFISNLKQLKDVNVSHNKIEDITPLSSLENLQWLNLADNHIKDVSVLGSMLDLLSLKLAGNEIRDVRPLIQLGQWFSIDAGRQKIILNEARVNEEIQVPVYDLEGETIENIKLTSEGGTFNNGVMKWSTPGEKVYKFDLDSDETSISFNGAVIQNIVEKEEVTEPTKEVEEIKEEVKEPAKEVAGTKEEVKEPVKEIEETKEEVKEPIKEVEETKEEVKEPAKEVAGTKEEVKESATGLDQEPKGNNQVGPVKVVGQESAKEKDSNKQHANKQEENQKSLAATGGQANTPTLLSGLALVLSALSMFVFRKRLFKK
;
A
#
# COMPACT_ATOMS: atom_id res chain seq x y z
N MET A 1 17.84 -14.65 -2.34
CA MET A 1 16.67 -13.89 -2.85
C MET A 1 16.39 -12.54 -2.16
N LYS A 2 16.11 -12.44 -0.84
CA LYS A 2 15.68 -11.14 -0.22
C LYS A 2 16.68 -9.98 -0.39
N LYS A 3 18.00 -10.22 -0.32
CA LYS A 3 19.04 -9.21 -0.66
C LYS A 3 19.00 -8.79 -2.13
N THR A 4 18.91 -9.74 -3.06
CA THR A 4 18.95 -9.51 -4.51
C THR A 4 17.77 -8.67 -5.01
N LYS A 5 16.55 -8.92 -4.51
CA LYS A 5 15.38 -8.05 -4.82
C LYS A 5 15.60 -6.60 -4.37
N ARG A 6 16.26 -6.34 -3.24
CA ARG A 6 16.56 -4.97 -2.79
C ARG A 6 17.59 -4.27 -3.70
N LYS A 7 18.67 -4.94 -4.11
CA LYS A 7 19.61 -4.36 -5.10
C LYS A 7 18.90 -4.03 -6.43
N HIS A 8 18.07 -4.94 -6.95
CA HIS A 8 17.28 -4.69 -8.17
C HIS A 8 16.30 -3.52 -8.03
N ILE A 9 15.57 -3.40 -6.91
CA ILE A 9 14.60 -2.30 -6.71
C ILE A 9 15.31 -0.94 -6.62
N ASN A 10 16.42 -0.83 -5.87
CA ASN A 10 17.21 0.40 -5.83
C ASN A 10 17.76 0.75 -7.22
N ALA A 11 18.33 -0.21 -7.94
CA ALA A 11 18.81 -0.04 -9.31
C ALA A 11 17.69 0.45 -10.25
N MET A 12 16.49 -0.13 -10.17
CA MET A 12 15.35 0.25 -11.02
C MET A 12 14.82 1.67 -10.70
N ILE A 13 14.86 2.08 -9.43
CA ILE A 13 14.56 3.47 -9.03
C ILE A 13 15.62 4.44 -9.57
N ILE A 14 16.91 4.07 -9.52
CA ILE A 14 18.02 4.86 -10.06
C ILE A 14 17.94 4.97 -11.60
N ALA A 15 17.58 3.89 -12.30
CA ALA A 15 17.32 3.90 -13.74
C ALA A 15 16.21 4.90 -14.10
N ALA A 16 15.08 4.86 -13.40
CA ALA A 16 13.97 5.80 -13.61
C ALA A 16 14.37 7.25 -13.31
N ALA A 17 15.12 7.48 -12.22
CA ALA A 17 15.60 8.80 -11.82
C ALA A 17 16.59 9.44 -12.81
N LEU A 18 17.31 8.63 -13.60
CA LEU A 18 18.30 9.10 -14.59
C LEU A 18 17.79 9.07 -16.05
N SER A 19 16.61 8.49 -16.33
CA SER A 19 16.06 8.35 -17.69
C SER A 19 14.81 9.17 -18.00
N LEU A 20 14.23 9.87 -17.00
CA LEU A 20 13.01 10.67 -17.16
C LEU A 20 13.31 12.17 -17.35
N PRO A 21 12.93 12.78 -18.49
CA PRO A 21 13.10 14.22 -18.74
C PRO A 21 11.85 15.02 -18.35
N PHE A 22 11.46 15.04 -17.07
CA PHE A 22 10.33 15.87 -16.61
C PHE A 22 10.49 16.42 -15.18
N ALA A 23 9.86 17.60 -14.98
CA ALA A 23 9.71 18.37 -13.75
C ALA A 23 11.02 18.87 -13.09
N THR A 24 11.09 20.18 -12.90
CA THR A 24 12.11 20.83 -12.09
C THR A 24 11.90 20.50 -10.61
N TYR A 25 12.83 19.77 -10.00
CA TYR A 25 13.02 19.86 -8.56
C TYR A 25 13.43 21.30 -8.22
N SER A 26 12.85 21.85 -7.16
CA SER A 26 13.04 23.25 -6.77
C SER A 26 13.38 23.36 -5.29
N THR A 27 14.65 23.62 -5.00
CA THR A 27 15.18 23.90 -3.64
C THR A 27 15.94 25.25 -3.57
N PRO A 28 15.38 26.40 -4.02
CA PRO A 28 16.17 27.63 -4.13
C PRO A 28 16.46 28.33 -2.80
N ALA A 29 15.74 28.00 -1.72
CA ALA A 29 15.71 28.76 -0.47
C ALA A 29 17.09 28.83 0.24
N LEU A 30 17.61 27.68 0.70
CA LEU A 30 18.96 27.58 1.28
C LEU A 30 20.05 27.93 0.25
N ALA A 31 19.79 27.73 -1.04
CA ALA A 31 20.75 27.99 -2.11
C ALA A 31 21.03 29.48 -2.33
N ALA A 32 20.07 30.37 -2.03
CA ALA A 32 20.19 31.82 -2.25
C ALA A 32 20.98 32.52 -1.14
N VAL A 33 20.70 32.22 0.13
CA VAL A 33 21.32 32.90 1.29
C VAL A 33 22.86 32.76 1.29
N ALA A 34 23.38 31.59 0.90
CA ALA A 34 24.82 31.35 0.79
C ALA A 34 25.51 32.13 -0.36
N ILE A 35 24.77 32.63 -1.37
CA ILE A 35 25.34 33.33 -2.53
C ILE A 35 25.69 34.80 -2.21
N GLU A 36 25.04 35.44 -1.23
CA GLU A 36 25.37 36.81 -0.84
C GLU A 36 26.58 36.89 0.11
N ALA A 37 26.74 35.93 1.03
CA ALA A 37 27.87 35.90 1.96
C ALA A 37 29.24 35.89 1.23
N ASN A 38 29.40 35.01 0.22
CA ASN A 38 30.66 34.78 -0.48
C ASN A 38 31.07 35.90 -1.45
N LYS A 39 30.23 36.93 -1.68
CA LYS A 39 30.58 38.09 -2.54
C LYS A 39 31.39 39.17 -1.82
N THR A 40 31.57 39.07 -0.50
CA THR A 40 32.21 40.10 0.33
C THR A 40 33.73 39.96 0.45
N GLY A 41 34.30 38.83 0.01
CA GLY A 41 35.75 38.64 -0.06
C GLY A 41 36.47 38.43 1.29
N GLN A 42 35.74 38.03 2.34
CA GLN A 42 36.39 37.56 3.58
C GLN A 42 37.21 36.29 3.30
N ALA A 43 38.48 36.30 3.70
CA ALA A 43 39.29 35.09 3.74
C ALA A 43 38.86 34.26 4.96
N LEU A 44 38.41 33.03 4.73
CA LEU A 44 38.23 32.04 5.77
C LEU A 44 39.61 31.61 6.31
N GLU A 45 39.71 31.41 7.62
CA GLU A 45 40.93 30.93 8.26
C GLU A 45 41.12 29.41 8.05
N ASP A 46 42.31 28.89 8.36
CA ASP A 46 42.57 27.44 8.32
C ASP A 46 41.71 26.75 9.41
N GLY A 47 40.89 25.78 9.00
CA GLY A 47 39.83 25.20 9.83
C GLY A 47 38.92 24.25 9.06
N THR A 48 37.90 23.69 9.72
CA THR A 48 36.88 22.85 9.06
C THR A 48 35.47 23.38 9.31
N TYR A 49 34.74 23.56 8.22
CA TYR A 49 33.42 24.16 8.12
C TYR A 49 32.43 23.16 7.50
N ASP A 50 31.15 23.25 7.85
CA ASP A 50 30.10 22.59 7.08
C ASP A 50 29.91 23.28 5.73
N ALA A 51 29.48 22.54 4.71
CA ALA A 51 29.37 23.06 3.35
C ALA A 51 28.07 22.62 2.66
N VAL A 52 27.81 23.21 1.50
CA VAL A 52 26.80 22.77 0.51
C VAL A 52 27.47 22.63 -0.83
N ILE A 53 27.22 21.50 -1.50
CA ILE A 53 27.54 21.27 -2.90
C ILE A 53 26.23 21.33 -3.69
N LYS A 54 26.16 22.18 -4.71
CA LYS A 54 25.10 22.18 -5.73
C LYS A 54 25.65 21.53 -6.99
N ALA A 55 24.84 20.73 -7.70
CA ALA A 55 25.23 20.16 -8.99
C ALA A 55 24.25 20.57 -10.10
N TYR A 56 24.78 20.80 -11.29
CA TYR A 56 24.07 21.29 -12.47
C TYR A 56 24.36 20.40 -13.69
N LYS A 57 23.41 20.26 -14.62
CA LYS A 57 23.65 19.56 -15.89
C LYS A 57 24.63 20.36 -16.75
N ASP A 58 25.51 19.71 -17.50
CA ASP A 58 26.59 20.33 -18.27
C ASP A 58 26.14 21.58 -19.04
N LYS A 59 26.78 22.73 -18.74
CA LYS A 59 26.53 24.05 -19.35
C LYS A 59 25.11 24.62 -19.17
N THR A 60 24.33 24.14 -18.19
CA THR A 60 22.99 24.66 -17.88
C THR A 60 22.90 25.28 -16.48
N ASN A 61 21.71 25.79 -16.13
CA ASN A 61 21.33 26.14 -14.74
C ASN A 61 20.32 25.14 -14.15
N GLU A 62 20.05 24.01 -14.82
CA GLU A 62 19.18 22.96 -14.29
C GLU A 62 19.96 22.10 -13.28
N GLU A 63 19.34 21.79 -12.15
CA GLU A 63 19.91 20.92 -11.13
C GLU A 63 20.17 19.51 -11.69
N SER A 64 21.26 18.88 -11.24
CA SER A 64 21.68 17.54 -11.64
C SER A 64 21.45 16.53 -10.52
N MET A 65 20.90 15.36 -10.89
CA MET A 65 20.72 14.22 -10.00
C MET A 65 22.02 13.72 -9.35
N ALA A 66 23.20 14.17 -9.82
CA ALA A 66 24.48 14.00 -9.13
C ALA A 66 24.45 14.45 -7.65
N ALA A 67 23.74 15.55 -7.33
CA ALA A 67 23.58 16.03 -5.95
C ALA A 67 22.82 15.04 -5.03
N VAL A 68 22.08 14.08 -5.61
CA VAL A 68 21.38 13.05 -4.84
C VAL A 68 22.36 12.05 -4.22
N TYR A 69 23.54 11.83 -4.83
CA TYR A 69 24.51 10.81 -4.39
C TYR A 69 25.64 11.35 -3.51
N ILE A 70 25.85 12.67 -3.49
CA ILE A 70 26.84 13.33 -2.64
C ILE A 70 26.13 13.87 -1.40
N LYS A 71 26.63 13.52 -0.21
CA LYS A 71 26.03 13.83 1.10
C LYS A 71 27.07 14.39 2.07
N ASP A 72 26.56 15.06 3.09
CA ASP A 72 27.30 15.57 4.26
C ASP A 72 28.64 16.27 3.93
N PRO A 73 28.68 17.20 2.95
CA PRO A 73 29.94 17.79 2.53
C PRO A 73 30.49 18.77 3.59
N LYS A 74 31.78 18.66 3.85
CA LYS A 74 32.57 19.56 4.71
C LYS A 74 33.71 20.18 3.91
N LEU A 75 34.02 21.44 4.24
CA LEU A 75 35.15 22.18 3.69
C LEU A 75 36.23 22.29 4.75
N THR A 76 37.39 21.71 4.49
CA THR A 76 38.62 21.90 5.28
C THR A 76 39.54 22.87 4.54
N ILE A 77 40.11 23.83 5.27
CA ILE A 77 41.06 24.81 4.76
C ILE A 77 42.39 24.58 5.49
N GLU A 78 43.42 24.27 4.73
CA GLU A 78 44.77 24.00 5.23
C GLU A 78 45.80 24.67 4.31
N ASN A 79 46.63 25.56 4.86
CA ASN A 79 47.61 26.35 4.13
C ASN A 79 47.00 27.09 2.92
N GLY A 80 45.74 27.53 3.04
CA GLY A 80 44.97 28.19 1.98
C GLY A 80 44.39 27.27 0.88
N LYS A 81 44.76 25.98 0.84
CA LYS A 81 44.09 24.98 0.00
C LYS A 81 42.69 24.69 0.55
N LYS A 82 41.70 24.62 -0.33
CA LYS A 82 40.29 24.38 0.03
C LYS A 82 39.90 22.97 -0.37
N ILE A 83 39.92 22.09 0.63
CA ILE A 83 39.75 20.64 0.47
C ILE A 83 38.32 20.28 0.87
N VAL A 84 37.55 19.74 -0.06
CA VAL A 84 36.19 19.26 0.19
C VAL A 84 36.24 17.78 0.54
N THR A 85 35.52 17.38 1.58
CA THR A 85 35.27 15.98 1.91
C THR A 85 33.76 15.73 1.92
N ALA A 86 33.31 14.59 1.39
CA ALA A 86 31.87 14.28 1.29
C ALA A 86 31.61 12.77 1.28
N THR A 87 30.40 12.37 1.65
CA THR A 87 29.92 10.98 1.62
C THR A 87 29.29 10.67 0.27
N LEU A 88 29.90 9.78 -0.52
CA LEU A 88 29.32 9.24 -1.75
C LEU A 88 28.48 7.99 -1.43
N SER A 89 27.16 8.10 -1.51
CA SER A 89 26.20 7.00 -1.31
C SER A 89 25.98 6.18 -2.57
N ASP A 90 25.71 4.88 -2.43
CA ASP A 90 25.54 3.92 -3.55
C ASP A 90 26.77 3.88 -4.49
N SER A 91 27.96 4.02 -3.89
CA SER A 91 29.28 4.11 -4.55
C SER A 91 29.81 2.81 -5.17
N ASP A 92 29.08 1.68 -5.04
CA ASP A 92 29.24 0.48 -5.88
C ASP A 92 28.92 0.78 -7.36
N PHE A 93 28.10 1.81 -7.65
CA PHE A 93 27.63 2.13 -9.01
C PHE A 93 28.54 3.11 -9.76
N PHE A 94 29.56 3.68 -9.10
CA PHE A 94 30.49 4.64 -9.71
C PHE A 94 31.78 3.92 -10.08
N GLU A 95 32.01 3.69 -11.38
CA GLU A 95 33.28 3.16 -11.88
C GLU A 95 34.40 4.20 -11.72
N TYR A 96 34.08 5.47 -11.99
CA TYR A 96 34.88 6.61 -11.55
C TYR A 96 34.04 7.85 -11.24
N LEU A 97 34.62 8.73 -10.43
CA LEU A 97 34.15 10.09 -10.18
C LEU A 97 35.37 11.02 -10.22
N LYS A 98 35.35 12.01 -11.11
CA LYS A 98 36.49 12.86 -11.44
C LYS A 98 36.12 14.34 -11.35
N THR A 99 36.99 15.15 -10.77
CA THR A 99 36.90 16.61 -10.79
C THR A 99 37.90 17.19 -11.78
N GLU A 100 37.53 18.30 -12.41
CA GLU A 100 38.45 19.10 -13.23
C GLU A 100 39.58 19.69 -12.36
N ASP A 101 40.79 19.79 -12.92
CA ASP A 101 41.92 20.41 -12.26
C ASP A 101 41.76 21.93 -12.14
N ILE A 102 42.17 22.49 -11.00
CA ILE A 102 41.96 23.91 -10.66
C ILE A 102 42.86 24.81 -11.50
N ASP A 103 44.11 24.39 -11.72
CA ASP A 103 45.13 25.15 -12.43
C ASP A 103 45.14 24.84 -13.93
N THR A 104 44.62 23.67 -14.33
CA THR A 104 44.69 23.13 -15.71
C THR A 104 43.31 22.73 -16.27
N PRO A 105 42.44 23.68 -16.64
CA PRO A 105 41.10 23.40 -17.17
C PRO A 105 41.09 22.40 -18.34
N GLY A 106 40.13 21.47 -18.32
CA GLY A 106 40.05 20.34 -19.25
C GLY A 106 40.86 19.10 -18.85
N VAL A 107 41.74 19.17 -17.84
CA VAL A 107 42.35 17.98 -17.21
C VAL A 107 41.44 17.50 -16.07
N PHE A 108 41.32 16.19 -15.89
CA PHE A 108 40.43 15.57 -14.90
C PHE A 108 41.17 14.56 -14.03
N HIS A 109 40.96 14.65 -12.71
CA HIS A 109 41.57 13.78 -11.69
C HIS A 109 40.50 13.02 -10.91
N ASP A 110 40.74 11.74 -10.62
CA ASP A 110 39.88 10.92 -9.77
C ASP A 110 39.82 11.46 -8.33
N VAL A 111 38.62 11.50 -7.75
CA VAL A 111 38.46 11.91 -6.35
C VAL A 111 39.15 10.92 -5.42
N LYS A 112 39.89 11.44 -4.45
CA LYS A 112 40.65 10.63 -3.49
C LYS A 112 39.69 10.01 -2.47
N VAL A 113 39.65 8.67 -2.40
CA VAL A 113 38.86 7.97 -1.38
C VAL A 113 39.62 7.99 -0.04
N ILE A 114 38.96 8.45 1.03
CA ILE A 114 39.46 8.44 2.42
C ILE A 114 39.10 7.12 3.10
N SER A 115 37.86 6.65 2.94
CA SER A 115 37.34 5.43 3.57
C SER A 115 36.17 4.82 2.79
N GLU A 116 35.87 3.55 3.04
CA GLU A 116 34.85 2.78 2.33
C GLU A 116 34.16 1.76 3.26
N ASP A 117 32.82 1.75 3.31
CA ASP A 117 32.00 0.67 3.89
C ASP A 117 31.21 -0.03 2.79
N LYS A 118 31.41 -1.35 2.64
CA LYS A 118 30.76 -2.19 1.62
C LYS A 118 29.34 -2.65 1.98
N LYS A 119 28.78 -2.21 3.12
CA LYS A 119 27.42 -2.58 3.56
C LYS A 119 26.36 -1.67 2.93
N LYS A 120 25.50 -2.27 2.10
CA LYS A 120 24.42 -1.63 1.30
C LYS A 120 24.95 -0.76 0.15
N ASN A 121 25.32 -1.40 -0.96
CA ASN A 121 25.72 -0.74 -2.22
C ASN A 121 26.96 0.19 -2.13
N GLY A 122 27.79 0.04 -1.10
CA GLY A 122 29.03 0.78 -0.94
C GLY A 122 28.83 2.25 -0.57
N THR A 123 29.44 2.71 0.51
CA THR A 123 29.56 4.14 0.83
C THR A 123 31.04 4.50 0.90
N LYS A 124 31.47 5.51 0.14
CA LYS A 124 32.85 6.01 0.13
C LYS A 124 32.89 7.45 0.64
N VAL A 125 33.77 7.75 1.58
CA VAL A 125 34.12 9.15 1.88
C VAL A 125 35.14 9.60 0.86
N ILE A 126 34.79 10.60 0.06
CA ILE A 126 35.61 11.13 -1.05
C ILE A 126 36.18 12.50 -0.69
N GLN A 127 37.32 12.84 -1.31
CA GLN A 127 38.05 14.08 -1.11
C GLN A 127 38.53 14.64 -2.44
N PHE A 128 38.37 15.95 -2.64
CA PHE A 128 38.88 16.69 -3.79
C PHE A 128 39.15 18.15 -3.41
N GLU A 129 39.97 18.85 -4.18
CA GLU A 129 40.28 20.26 -3.95
C GLU A 129 39.37 21.17 -4.80
N VAL A 130 39.12 22.39 -4.32
CA VAL A 130 38.45 23.47 -5.08
C VAL A 130 39.22 24.78 -4.92
N GLY A 131 39.13 25.67 -5.91
CA GLY A 131 39.85 26.95 -5.89
C GLY A 131 39.13 28.03 -5.08
N GLU A 132 38.30 28.82 -5.77
CA GLU A 132 37.35 29.80 -5.22
C GLU A 132 36.03 29.12 -4.83
N LEU A 133 35.41 29.55 -3.72
CA LEU A 133 34.06 29.15 -3.34
C LEU A 133 33.01 29.91 -4.17
N GLY A 134 31.82 29.34 -4.35
CA GLY A 134 30.76 29.91 -5.20
C GLY A 134 31.05 29.88 -6.71
N LYS A 135 32.24 29.44 -7.13
CA LYS A 135 32.60 29.16 -8.52
C LYS A 135 32.13 27.78 -8.95
N ARG A 136 31.83 27.63 -10.24
CA ARG A 136 31.52 26.33 -10.86
C ARG A 136 32.76 25.65 -11.42
N TYR A 137 32.84 24.35 -11.19
CA TYR A 137 33.89 23.44 -11.69
C TYR A 137 33.24 22.30 -12.46
N ASN A 138 33.91 21.74 -13.46
CA ASN A 138 33.39 20.56 -14.16
C ASN A 138 33.72 19.26 -13.37
N MET A 139 32.82 18.29 -13.48
CA MET A 139 32.96 16.96 -12.87
C MET A 139 32.46 15.91 -13.87
N GLN A 140 33.18 14.79 -13.97
CA GLN A 140 32.82 13.66 -14.81
C GLN A 140 32.59 12.41 -13.96
N MET A 141 31.61 11.61 -14.32
CA MET A 141 31.31 10.34 -13.65
C MET A 141 30.90 9.27 -14.64
N HIS A 142 31.16 8.02 -14.28
CA HIS A 142 30.77 6.84 -15.04
C HIS A 142 29.94 5.94 -14.15
N ILE A 143 28.65 5.85 -14.47
CA ILE A 143 27.67 5.08 -13.71
C ILE A 143 27.50 3.73 -14.41
N TYR A 144 27.89 2.67 -13.72
CA TYR A 144 27.82 1.30 -14.22
C TYR A 144 27.02 0.41 -13.26
N ILE A 145 25.91 -0.13 -13.75
CA ILE A 145 24.99 -0.98 -12.96
C ILE A 145 24.70 -2.26 -13.77
N PRO A 146 25.52 -3.33 -13.58
CA PRO A 146 25.42 -4.57 -14.36
C PRO A 146 24.03 -5.19 -14.35
N THR A 147 23.33 -5.14 -13.21
CA THR A 147 22.02 -5.78 -13.00
C THR A 147 20.88 -5.20 -13.85
N MET A 148 21.13 -4.13 -14.60
CA MET A 148 20.14 -3.50 -15.49
C MET A 148 20.75 -3.05 -16.83
N ALA A 149 21.92 -3.60 -17.19
CA ALA A 149 22.67 -3.28 -18.43
C ALA A 149 22.88 -1.77 -18.67
N TYR A 150 23.13 -1.02 -17.60
CA TYR A 150 23.24 0.43 -17.64
C TYR A 150 24.70 0.86 -17.48
N ASP A 151 25.23 1.45 -18.54
CA ASP A 151 26.59 1.99 -18.64
C ASP A 151 26.46 3.39 -19.25
N ASN A 152 26.66 4.44 -18.46
CA ASN A 152 26.53 5.82 -18.92
C ASN A 152 27.60 6.72 -18.31
N LYS A 153 28.11 7.64 -19.14
CA LYS A 153 29.12 8.65 -18.76
C LYS A 153 28.52 10.03 -18.80
N TYR A 154 28.65 10.76 -17.70
CA TYR A 154 28.07 12.09 -17.51
C TYR A 154 29.14 13.13 -17.25
N GLN A 155 28.94 14.31 -17.81
CA GLN A 155 29.57 15.54 -17.33
C GLN A 155 28.52 16.39 -16.64
N VAL A 156 28.90 16.96 -15.50
CA VAL A 156 28.09 17.88 -14.69
C VAL A 156 28.96 19.06 -14.28
N GLN A 157 28.34 20.14 -13.82
CA GLN A 157 29.06 21.24 -13.16
C GLN A 157 28.66 21.28 -11.69
N PHE A 158 29.57 21.64 -10.78
CA PHE A 158 29.26 21.75 -9.36
C PHE A 158 29.81 23.04 -8.74
N GLU A 159 29.15 23.49 -7.69
CA GLU A 159 29.45 24.73 -6.96
C GLU A 159 29.50 24.42 -5.46
N VAL A 160 30.53 24.89 -4.75
CA VAL A 160 30.72 24.63 -3.31
C VAL A 160 30.70 25.94 -2.53
N ASN A 161 29.93 25.98 -1.45
CA ASN A 161 29.84 27.11 -0.52
C ASN A 161 29.94 26.61 0.93
N ALA A 162 30.55 27.38 1.83
CA ALA A 162 30.54 27.11 3.27
C ALA A 162 29.19 27.52 3.90
N LEU A 163 28.86 26.91 5.05
CA LEU A 163 27.74 27.27 5.92
C LEU A 163 28.27 27.86 7.25
N ASN A 164 27.57 28.88 7.75
CA ASN A 164 27.65 29.46 9.10
C ASN A 164 29.05 29.67 9.71
N LEU A 165 29.53 30.92 9.66
CA LEU A 165 30.82 31.36 10.19
C LEU A 165 30.93 31.44 11.73
N GLU A 166 29.87 31.13 12.48
CA GLU A 166 29.75 31.52 13.90
C GLU A 166 30.02 30.40 14.94
N ASN A 167 30.28 29.14 14.54
CA ASN A 167 30.44 28.03 15.49
C ASN A 167 31.64 27.13 15.19
N ASN A 168 32.85 27.57 15.58
CA ASN A 168 33.95 26.69 16.01
C ASN A 168 35.10 27.49 16.65
N VAL A 169 35.17 27.50 17.98
CA VAL A 169 36.37 27.86 18.76
C VAL A 169 36.56 26.80 19.86
N PRO A 170 37.75 26.20 20.04
CA PRO A 170 37.97 25.18 21.07
C PRO A 170 37.80 25.71 22.51
N GLU A 171 37.35 24.84 23.43
CA GLU A 171 37.18 25.16 24.85
C GLU A 171 38.53 25.29 25.62
N GLU A 172 39.32 26.34 25.38
CA GLU A 172 40.49 26.60 26.25
C GLU A 172 40.86 28.09 26.45
N GLN A 173 39.90 28.91 26.89
CA GLN A 173 40.16 30.06 27.78
C GLN A 173 38.87 30.67 28.37
N LYS A 174 38.45 30.17 29.54
CA LYS A 174 37.57 30.92 30.44
C LYS A 174 38.43 31.84 31.30
N GLU A 175 38.44 33.14 31.00
CA GLU A 175 38.29 34.24 31.97
C GLU A 175 38.44 35.63 31.29
N ASN A 176 37.88 36.65 31.93
CA ASN A 176 38.12 38.08 31.66
C ASN A 176 37.75 38.64 30.27
N LYS A 177 36.44 38.75 30.00
CA LYS A 177 35.88 39.86 29.19
C LYS A 177 34.40 40.19 29.41
N GLU A 178 33.90 39.99 30.64
CA GLU A 178 32.73 40.75 31.11
C GLU A 178 33.17 42.18 31.47
N ASP A 179 33.36 43.03 30.46
CA ASP A 179 33.18 44.48 30.57
C ASP A 179 33.23 45.13 29.18
N LYS A 180 32.39 46.14 28.95
CA LYS A 180 32.13 46.81 27.65
C LYS A 180 31.40 45.94 26.60
N VAL A 181 30.10 45.75 26.83
CA VAL A 181 29.15 45.82 25.71
C VAL A 181 28.99 47.29 25.32
N ASP A 182 29.05 47.61 24.03
CA ASP A 182 28.94 49.00 23.56
C ASP A 182 27.52 49.56 23.72
N GLN A 183 27.43 50.81 24.20
CA GLN A 183 26.20 51.60 24.18
C GLN A 183 25.95 52.12 22.75
N GLN A 184 25.42 51.27 21.87
CA GLN A 184 24.92 51.70 20.56
C GLN A 184 23.48 51.22 20.30
N ASP A 185 22.60 52.23 20.29
CA ASP A 185 21.21 52.25 19.81
C ASP A 185 20.16 51.36 20.51
N GLU A 186 19.78 51.76 21.73
CA GLU A 186 18.55 51.30 22.40
C GLU A 186 17.25 51.81 21.72
N SER A 187 17.32 52.67 20.70
CA SER A 187 16.17 53.29 20.02
C SER A 187 15.80 52.66 18.68
N ALA A 188 16.60 51.72 18.17
CA ALA A 188 16.35 51.02 16.93
C ALA A 188 15.12 50.10 17.02
N ASN A 189 14.26 50.16 15.99
CA ASN A 189 13.10 49.28 15.87
C ASN A 189 13.54 47.84 15.52
N VAL A 190 13.30 46.88 16.41
CA VAL A 190 13.77 45.49 16.22
C VAL A 190 12.82 44.58 15.45
N ILE A 191 11.56 44.98 15.24
CA ILE A 191 10.56 44.22 14.46
C ILE A 191 10.57 44.70 13.00
N VAL A 192 11.12 43.89 12.10
CA VAL A 192 11.32 44.28 10.68
C VAL A 192 10.00 44.35 9.91
N ASP A 193 9.12 43.35 10.06
CA ASP A 193 7.84 43.31 9.36
C ASP A 193 6.90 44.41 9.89
N LYS A 194 6.51 45.32 9.00
CA LYS A 194 5.70 46.49 9.35
C LYS A 194 4.28 46.14 9.79
N LYS A 195 3.68 45.04 9.30
CA LYS A 195 2.35 44.61 9.78
C LYS A 195 2.46 43.99 11.16
N LEU A 196 3.50 43.20 11.42
CA LEU A 196 3.82 42.68 12.75
C LEU A 196 4.09 43.81 13.76
N GLN A 197 4.89 44.81 13.38
CA GLN A 197 5.15 46.02 14.18
C GLN A 197 3.84 46.74 14.52
N GLN A 198 2.98 46.97 13.52
CA GLN A 198 1.69 47.61 13.72
C GLN A 198 0.74 46.80 14.62
N HIS A 199 0.76 45.47 14.53
CA HIS A 199 -0.04 44.61 15.40
C HIS A 199 0.44 44.64 16.85
N ILE A 200 1.75 44.54 17.09
CA ILE A 200 2.33 44.57 18.44
C ILE A 200 2.08 45.94 19.09
N ASN A 201 2.42 47.04 18.39
CA ASN A 201 2.17 48.39 18.90
C ASN A 201 0.70 48.61 19.29
N LYS A 202 -0.24 48.15 18.45
CA LYS A 202 -1.68 48.35 18.65
C LYS A 202 -2.27 47.47 19.76
N ASN A 203 -1.96 46.17 19.77
CA ASN A 203 -2.70 45.18 20.55
C ASN A 203 -1.93 44.61 21.75
N ASN A 204 -0.61 44.85 21.83
CA ASN A 204 0.24 44.40 22.94
C ASN A 204 0.82 45.55 23.76
N LEU A 205 1.12 46.69 23.12
CA LEU A 205 1.70 47.88 23.77
C LEU A 205 0.70 49.05 23.90
N GLU A 206 -0.54 48.87 23.44
CA GLU A 206 -1.64 49.86 23.43
C GLU A 206 -1.28 51.25 22.87
N ARG A 207 -0.24 51.34 22.02
CA ARG A 207 0.29 52.59 21.49
C ARG A 207 -0.63 53.19 20.42
N LYS A 208 -0.89 54.49 20.54
CA LYS A 208 -1.68 55.26 19.55
C LYS A 208 -0.97 55.41 18.20
N ASN A 209 0.36 55.46 18.21
CA ASN A 209 1.16 55.43 16.98
C ASN A 209 1.55 53.98 16.66
N ILE A 210 0.82 53.35 15.74
CA ILE A 210 1.10 51.97 15.36
C ILE A 210 2.42 51.77 14.60
N ASN A 211 3.10 52.84 14.17
CA ASN A 211 4.39 52.77 13.47
C ASN A 211 5.58 53.17 14.40
N GLU A 212 5.36 53.23 15.71
CA GLU A 212 6.39 53.60 16.69
C GLU A 212 7.47 52.49 16.80
N PRO A 213 8.77 52.83 16.87
CA PRO A 213 9.83 51.85 17.08
C PRO A 213 9.57 50.93 18.28
N ILE A 214 9.74 49.63 18.08
CA ILE A 214 9.64 48.63 19.15
C ILE A 214 11.07 48.26 19.57
N THR A 215 11.37 48.46 20.85
CA THR A 215 12.67 48.14 21.47
C THR A 215 12.69 46.70 22.00
N LYS A 216 13.85 46.21 22.45
CA LYS A 216 13.94 44.90 23.12
C LYS A 216 13.19 44.87 24.45
N GLU A 217 13.19 45.97 25.20
CA GLU A 217 12.49 46.10 26.48
C GLU A 217 10.95 46.11 26.32
N ASP A 218 10.45 46.65 25.19
CA ASP A 218 9.04 46.53 24.81
C ASP A 218 8.61 45.08 24.55
N LEU A 219 9.54 44.21 24.15
CA LEU A 219 9.27 42.81 23.83
C LEU A 219 9.38 41.88 25.04
N LEU A 220 10.29 42.16 25.98
CA LEU A 220 10.46 41.38 27.21
C LEU A 220 9.23 41.39 28.13
N GLN A 221 8.36 42.40 28.02
CA GLN A 221 7.10 42.50 28.77
C GLN A 221 5.91 41.74 28.13
N ILE A 222 6.06 41.20 26.92
CA ILE A 222 4.97 40.51 26.20
C ILE A 222 4.96 39.01 26.57
N LYS A 223 3.89 38.58 27.24
CA LYS A 223 3.62 37.16 27.57
C LYS A 223 2.74 36.40 26.56
N THR A 224 1.94 37.13 25.79
CA THR A 224 1.01 36.54 24.80
C THR A 224 0.98 37.38 23.54
N LEU A 225 1.33 36.78 22.41
CA LEU A 225 1.11 37.35 21.07
C LEU A 225 0.01 36.53 20.39
N SER A 226 -0.96 37.21 19.78
CA SER A 226 -2.05 36.53 19.06
C SER A 226 -2.47 37.29 17.81
N ILE A 227 -2.22 36.67 16.66
CA ILE A 227 -2.53 37.12 15.31
C ILE A 227 -3.31 35.97 14.66
N TYR A 228 -4.64 36.12 14.57
CA TYR A 228 -5.51 35.08 14.01
C TYR A 228 -5.64 35.18 12.48
N SER A 229 -5.38 36.35 11.91
CA SER A 229 -5.25 36.58 10.48
C SER A 229 -4.11 37.55 10.25
N GLY A 230 -2.95 37.03 9.86
CA GLY A 230 -1.72 37.78 9.64
C GLY A 230 -1.41 38.03 8.18
N GLU A 231 -2.44 38.27 7.36
CA GLU A 231 -2.32 38.43 5.91
C GLU A 231 -1.20 39.42 5.55
N GLY A 232 -0.16 38.95 4.86
CA GLY A 232 0.99 39.78 4.47
C GLY A 232 1.94 40.17 5.60
N ILE A 233 1.90 39.49 6.76
CA ILE A 233 3.09 39.28 7.59
C ILE A 233 3.88 38.16 6.92
N ASN A 234 5.16 38.42 6.64
CA ASN A 234 6.06 37.47 5.94
C ASN A 234 7.29 37.14 6.81
N GLU A 235 7.76 38.12 7.58
CA GLU A 235 8.95 38.00 8.41
C GLU A 235 8.59 38.13 9.89
N ILE A 236 9.29 37.37 10.73
CA ILE A 236 9.12 37.37 12.20
C ILE A 236 10.43 37.67 12.95
N ALA A 237 11.40 38.29 12.26
CA ALA A 237 12.61 38.82 12.87
C ALA A 237 12.27 39.83 13.98
N GLY A 238 12.95 39.69 15.13
CA GLY A 238 12.67 40.40 16.36
C GLY A 238 11.78 39.63 17.34
N LEU A 239 11.05 38.58 16.94
CA LEU A 239 10.29 37.75 17.89
C LEU A 239 11.20 37.01 18.87
N GLU A 240 12.45 36.72 18.51
CA GLU A 240 13.46 36.08 19.36
C GLU A 240 13.73 36.83 20.68
N TYR A 241 13.43 38.14 20.74
CA TYR A 241 13.56 38.96 21.94
C TYR A 241 12.37 38.84 22.93
N MET A 242 11.25 38.23 22.53
CA MET A 242 10.10 37.98 23.42
C MET A 242 10.35 36.79 24.37
N THR A 243 11.47 36.77 25.09
CA THR A 243 11.91 35.58 25.86
C THR A 243 10.97 35.18 27.01
N ASN A 244 10.02 36.04 27.39
CA ASN A 244 8.96 35.78 28.38
C ASN A 244 7.62 35.31 27.76
N LEU A 245 7.57 35.06 26.45
CA LEU A 245 6.36 34.63 25.73
C LEU A 245 5.93 33.22 26.16
N GLU A 246 4.71 33.12 26.69
CA GLU A 246 4.08 31.85 27.13
C GLU A 246 3.08 31.33 26.09
N LYS A 247 2.49 32.22 25.27
CA LYS A 247 1.59 31.88 24.16
C LYS A 247 1.93 32.67 22.89
N LEU A 248 2.05 31.94 21.77
CA LEU A 248 2.10 32.50 20.41
C LEU A 248 0.97 31.91 19.56
N THR A 249 0.18 32.78 18.94
CA THR A 249 -0.69 32.45 17.79
C THR A 249 -0.30 33.36 16.63
N LEU A 250 0.07 32.78 15.48
CA LEU A 250 0.39 33.46 14.24
C LEU A 250 -0.17 32.66 13.06
N ARG A 251 -1.46 32.87 12.78
CA ARG A 251 -2.22 32.16 11.75
C ARG A 251 -2.35 32.96 10.46
N GLU A 252 -2.65 32.25 9.37
CA GLU A 252 -3.03 32.83 8.06
C GLU A 252 -2.02 33.93 7.64
N SER A 253 -0.74 33.61 7.80
CA SER A 253 0.41 34.46 7.49
C SER A 253 1.24 33.79 6.39
N ASN A 254 2.25 34.47 5.86
CA ASN A 254 3.11 33.94 4.80
C ASN A 254 4.48 33.51 5.32
N VAL A 255 4.55 33.04 6.57
CA VAL A 255 5.81 32.72 7.25
C VAL A 255 6.28 31.32 6.86
N THR A 256 7.48 31.25 6.27
CA THR A 256 8.15 29.98 5.89
C THR A 256 9.20 29.55 6.89
N ASP A 257 10.01 30.49 7.39
CA ASP A 257 11.04 30.24 8.41
C ASP A 257 10.53 30.62 9.81
N ILE A 258 10.77 29.72 10.76
CA ILE A 258 10.45 29.87 12.18
C ILE A 258 11.68 29.71 13.08
N SER A 259 12.89 29.81 12.52
CA SER A 259 14.18 29.75 13.24
C SER A 259 14.20 30.57 14.53
N VAL A 260 13.71 31.81 14.48
CA VAL A 260 13.65 32.78 15.59
C VAL A 260 12.90 32.27 16.83
N ILE A 261 11.94 31.34 16.69
CA ILE A 261 11.17 30.86 17.84
C ILE A 261 11.96 29.90 18.72
N SER A 262 13.12 29.39 18.26
CA SER A 262 13.96 28.43 18.99
C SER A 262 14.51 28.96 20.34
N GLY A 263 14.55 30.27 20.53
CA GLY A 263 14.90 30.90 21.80
C GLY A 263 13.74 30.95 22.83
N LEU A 264 12.49 30.77 22.39
CA LEU A 264 11.28 31.09 23.16
C LEU A 264 10.86 29.96 24.12
N ARG A 265 11.79 29.49 24.96
CA ARG A 265 11.66 28.27 25.79
C ARG A 265 10.57 28.33 26.88
N HIS A 266 9.92 29.47 27.09
CA HIS A 266 8.77 29.61 27.98
C HIS A 266 7.42 29.35 27.30
N LEU A 267 7.38 29.15 25.97
CA LEU A 267 6.16 28.81 25.24
C LEU A 267 5.54 27.51 25.75
N LYS A 268 4.24 27.58 26.06
CA LYS A 268 3.35 26.47 26.41
C LYS A 268 2.33 26.20 25.31
N TYR A 269 1.95 27.24 24.59
CA TYR A 269 1.00 27.21 23.48
C TYR A 269 1.64 27.83 22.23
N LEU A 270 1.63 27.09 21.13
CA LEU A 270 2.07 27.55 19.82
C LEU A 270 1.05 27.17 18.75
N ASP A 271 0.51 28.17 18.05
CA ASP A 271 -0.37 27.99 16.89
C ASP A 271 0.20 28.75 15.69
N LEU A 272 0.58 28.00 14.65
CA LEU A 272 1.12 28.47 13.37
C LEU A 272 0.26 27.97 12.20
N SER A 273 -1.03 27.74 12.43
CA SER A 273 -1.92 27.15 11.43
C SER A 273 -2.12 28.03 10.19
N SER A 274 -2.28 27.41 9.03
CA SER A 274 -2.46 28.08 7.73
C SER A 274 -1.26 28.98 7.37
N ASN A 275 -0.06 28.40 7.38
CA ASN A 275 1.20 29.02 6.93
C ASN A 275 1.90 28.11 5.89
N PRO A 276 2.87 28.62 5.11
CA PRO A 276 3.66 27.81 4.18
C PRO A 276 4.87 27.06 4.81
N ILE A 277 4.81 26.65 6.09
CA ILE A 277 5.97 26.06 6.80
C ILE A 277 6.23 24.61 6.33
N GLU A 278 7.49 24.33 5.97
CA GLU A 278 7.97 23.01 5.54
C GLU A 278 8.80 22.29 6.63
N SER A 279 9.44 23.05 7.54
CA SER A 279 10.35 22.53 8.57
C SER A 279 9.98 23.00 9.98
N ILE A 280 9.82 22.03 10.90
CA ILE A 280 9.54 22.28 12.32
C ILE A 280 10.74 22.03 13.24
N GLN A 281 11.95 22.00 12.70
CA GLN A 281 13.21 21.81 13.46
C GLN A 281 13.36 22.78 14.67
N PRO A 282 13.01 24.09 14.58
CA PRO A 282 13.09 25.01 15.72
C PRO A 282 12.20 24.63 16.91
N VAL A 283 11.07 23.95 16.65
CA VAL A 283 10.10 23.54 17.67
C VAL A 283 10.71 22.53 18.66
N SER A 284 11.74 21.77 18.23
CA SER A 284 12.49 20.83 19.09
C SER A 284 13.16 21.46 20.33
N LYS A 285 13.28 22.79 20.39
CA LYS A 285 13.84 23.54 21.54
C LYS A 285 12.78 24.00 22.55
N LEU A 286 11.50 23.80 22.24
CA LEU A 286 10.37 24.24 23.08
C LEU A 286 10.00 23.17 24.11
N GLU A 287 10.91 22.89 25.04
CA GLU A 287 10.81 21.83 26.07
C GLU A 287 9.64 21.98 27.06
N ASN A 288 8.91 23.11 27.01
CA ASN A 288 7.77 23.43 27.87
C ASN A 288 6.44 23.49 27.11
N LEU A 289 6.41 23.09 25.83
CA LEU A 289 5.21 23.18 25.00
C LEU A 289 4.20 22.09 25.38
N ASP A 290 3.00 22.51 25.78
CA ASP A 290 1.86 21.63 26.11
C ASP A 290 0.92 21.43 24.90
N MET A 291 0.81 22.46 24.04
CA MET A 291 -0.12 22.47 22.89
C MET A 291 0.56 23.04 21.63
N LEU A 292 0.43 22.31 20.51
CA LEU A 292 1.04 22.65 19.22
C LEU A 292 0.03 22.51 18.07
N PHE A 293 -0.25 23.60 17.37
CA PHE A 293 -1.14 23.64 16.21
C PHE A 293 -0.36 24.07 14.96
N LEU A 294 -0.33 23.19 13.98
CA LEU A 294 0.45 23.26 12.73
C LEU A 294 -0.43 22.88 11.52
N ARG A 295 -1.73 23.11 11.62
CA ARG A 295 -2.73 22.78 10.59
C ARG A 295 -2.47 23.54 9.29
N ASP A 296 -2.83 22.98 8.14
CA ASP A 296 -2.77 23.60 6.81
C ASP A 296 -1.38 24.20 6.52
N ASN A 297 -0.36 23.34 6.65
CA ASN A 297 1.06 23.64 6.38
C ASN A 297 1.61 22.61 5.36
N LYS A 298 2.93 22.56 5.16
CA LYS A 298 3.59 21.66 4.19
C LYS A 298 4.50 20.62 4.86
N ILE A 299 4.24 20.28 6.12
CA ILE A 299 5.14 19.47 6.93
C ILE A 299 5.15 18.02 6.41
N THR A 300 6.35 17.46 6.33
CA THR A 300 6.61 16.07 5.91
C THR A 300 7.41 15.27 6.94
N ASP A 301 8.38 15.91 7.60
CA ASP A 301 9.22 15.33 8.66
C ASP A 301 8.69 15.68 10.07
N LEU A 302 8.43 14.65 10.87
CA LEU A 302 8.04 14.77 12.28
C LEU A 302 9.19 14.49 13.27
N THR A 303 10.41 14.21 12.79
CA THR A 303 11.59 13.92 13.64
C THR A 303 11.82 14.94 14.77
N PRO A 304 11.61 16.27 14.59
CA PRO A 304 11.73 17.25 15.67
C PRO A 304 10.83 16.99 16.88
N LEU A 305 9.65 16.41 16.66
CA LEU A 305 8.66 16.14 17.72
C LEU A 305 9.11 15.02 18.66
N SER A 306 10.00 14.12 18.21
CA SER A 306 10.46 12.95 18.98
C SER A 306 11.06 13.28 20.36
N GLN A 307 11.52 14.52 20.56
CA GLN A 307 12.12 15.01 21.80
C GLN A 307 11.11 15.68 22.75
N MET A 308 9.88 15.95 22.31
CA MET A 308 8.94 16.87 22.96
C MET A 308 8.07 16.19 24.03
N LYS A 309 8.70 15.84 25.15
CA LYS A 309 8.16 15.00 26.25
C LYS A 309 6.98 15.60 27.06
N LYS A 310 6.37 16.70 26.61
CA LYS A 310 5.27 17.40 27.31
C LYS A 310 4.04 17.72 26.45
N ILE A 311 4.13 17.65 25.11
CA ILE A 311 2.97 17.96 24.26
C ILE A 311 1.84 16.98 24.57
N LYS A 312 0.67 17.54 24.86
CA LYS A 312 -0.61 16.83 25.08
C LYS A 312 -1.49 16.92 23.85
N ILE A 313 -1.58 18.11 23.24
CA ILE A 313 -2.44 18.40 22.09
C ILE A 313 -1.56 18.72 20.87
N LEU A 314 -1.75 17.95 19.80
CA LEU A 314 -0.98 18.08 18.55
C LEU A 314 -1.93 18.09 17.34
N ASP A 315 -2.05 19.25 16.69
CA ASP A 315 -2.78 19.39 15.41
C ASP A 315 -1.82 19.53 14.24
N LEU A 316 -1.90 18.57 13.32
CA LEU A 316 -1.11 18.43 12.10
C LEU A 316 -2.02 18.21 10.87
N ILE A 317 -3.31 18.57 10.95
CA ILE A 317 -4.26 18.40 9.85
C ILE A 317 -3.81 19.16 8.60
N GLY A 318 -4.05 18.63 7.39
CA GLY A 318 -3.78 19.37 6.16
C GLY A 318 -2.30 19.55 5.88
N ASN A 319 -1.50 18.49 6.03
CA ASN A 319 -0.06 18.48 5.79
C ASN A 319 0.30 17.37 4.77
N ASN A 320 1.58 16.98 4.68
CA ASN A 320 2.06 15.97 3.73
C ASN A 320 2.74 14.77 4.43
N ILE A 321 2.31 14.49 5.66
CA ILE A 321 2.88 13.47 6.56
C ILE A 321 2.61 12.06 6.03
N LYS A 322 3.61 11.18 6.18
CA LYS A 322 3.55 9.76 5.77
C LYS A 322 4.00 8.79 6.87
N ASP A 323 4.95 9.21 7.69
CA ASP A 323 5.53 8.40 8.76
C ASP A 323 5.17 8.99 10.12
N LEU A 324 4.56 8.15 10.97
CA LEU A 324 4.21 8.48 12.35
C LEU A 324 5.27 8.01 13.36
N THR A 325 6.33 7.33 12.91
CA THR A 325 7.39 6.77 13.78
C THR A 325 7.96 7.77 14.78
N PRO A 326 8.22 9.05 14.43
CA PRO A 326 8.70 10.05 15.38
C PRO A 326 7.73 10.36 16.54
N LEU A 327 6.42 10.15 16.36
CA LEU A 327 5.42 10.40 17.41
C LEU A 327 5.44 9.30 18.49
N PHE A 328 5.93 8.09 18.19
CA PHE A 328 5.87 6.96 19.11
C PHE A 328 6.79 7.08 20.34
N THR A 329 7.65 8.09 20.41
CA THR A 329 8.39 8.47 21.64
C THR A 329 7.69 9.58 22.44
N VAL A 330 6.67 10.23 21.87
CA VAL A 330 5.94 11.37 22.44
C VAL A 330 4.79 10.85 23.32
N LEU A 331 5.14 10.11 24.37
CA LEU A 331 4.19 9.39 25.23
C LEU A 331 3.29 10.32 26.09
N SER A 332 3.46 11.64 26.00
CA SER A 332 2.62 12.65 26.64
C SER A 332 1.34 13.00 25.86
N LEU A 333 1.21 12.55 24.61
CA LEU A 333 0.07 12.88 23.74
C LEU A 333 -1.26 12.33 24.31
N GLU A 334 -2.26 13.21 24.33
CA GLU A 334 -3.62 12.98 24.80
C GLU A 334 -4.64 13.22 23.67
N GLU A 335 -4.41 14.25 22.83
CA GLU A 335 -5.24 14.60 21.67
C GLU A 335 -4.36 14.74 20.42
N VAL A 336 -4.71 14.04 19.34
CA VAL A 336 -3.90 13.98 18.11
C VAL A 336 -4.78 14.14 16.86
N TYR A 337 -4.50 15.19 16.08
CA TYR A 337 -5.20 15.48 14.83
C TYR A 337 -4.23 15.35 13.65
N LEU A 338 -4.50 14.39 12.77
CA LEU A 338 -3.66 13.94 11.64
C LEU A 338 -4.43 13.80 10.32
N ALA A 339 -5.71 14.19 10.30
CA ALA A 339 -6.55 14.11 9.10
C ALA A 339 -6.03 14.95 7.90
N ASN A 340 -6.46 14.63 6.68
CA ASN A 340 -6.00 15.27 5.44
C ASN A 340 -4.46 15.21 5.28
N ASN A 341 -3.90 14.00 5.22
CA ASN A 341 -2.47 13.74 5.10
C ASN A 341 -2.19 12.61 4.07
N GLN A 342 -1.04 11.95 4.13
CA GLN A 342 -0.65 10.86 3.22
C GLN A 342 -0.27 9.57 3.98
N ILE A 343 -0.83 9.38 5.19
CA ILE A 343 -0.56 8.26 6.09
C ILE A 343 -1.18 6.98 5.53
N SER A 344 -0.42 5.88 5.53
CA SER A 344 -0.92 4.54 5.19
C SER A 344 -0.36 3.40 6.05
N ASN A 345 0.64 3.68 6.90
CA ASN A 345 1.27 2.71 7.78
C ASN A 345 1.02 3.10 9.23
N LEU A 346 0.20 2.31 9.94
CA LEU A 346 -0.10 2.51 11.36
C LEU A 346 0.77 1.66 12.30
N SER A 347 1.78 0.95 11.79
CA SER A 347 2.63 0.06 12.59
C SER A 347 3.36 0.81 13.71
N GLY A 348 2.95 0.60 14.96
CA GLY A 348 3.47 1.30 16.14
C GLY A 348 2.52 2.31 16.77
N ILE A 349 1.36 2.60 16.17
CA ILE A 349 0.39 3.57 16.72
C ILE A 349 -0.13 3.16 18.11
N GLU A 350 -0.15 1.86 18.40
CA GLU A 350 -0.52 1.30 19.71
C GLU A 350 0.43 1.70 20.87
N LYS A 351 1.55 2.36 20.55
CA LYS A 351 2.47 2.95 21.54
C LYS A 351 1.97 4.28 22.09
N LEU A 352 1.04 4.96 21.40
CA LEU A 352 0.42 6.23 21.82
C LEU A 352 -0.64 6.01 22.91
N LYS A 353 -0.26 5.34 24.01
CA LYS A 353 -1.17 4.76 25.01
C LYS A 353 -2.03 5.76 25.77
N ASN A 354 -1.65 7.04 25.80
CA ASN A 354 -2.38 8.10 26.51
C ASN A 354 -3.35 8.88 25.62
N VAL A 355 -3.31 8.65 24.30
CA VAL A 355 -4.23 9.29 23.35
C VAL A 355 -5.66 8.81 23.60
N ASN A 356 -6.54 9.78 23.82
CA ASN A 356 -7.96 9.59 24.04
C ASN A 356 -8.82 10.18 22.91
N LEU A 357 -8.29 11.15 22.15
CA LEU A 357 -8.88 11.67 20.92
C LEU A 357 -7.91 11.48 19.75
N LEU A 358 -8.37 10.81 18.70
CA LEU A 358 -7.62 10.62 17.45
C LEU A 358 -8.48 10.97 16.24
N TRP A 359 -8.12 12.03 15.51
CA TRP A 359 -8.70 12.33 14.19
C TRP A 359 -7.66 12.02 13.11
N ILE A 360 -7.95 11.09 12.20
CA ILE A 360 -6.98 10.61 11.19
C ILE A 360 -7.62 10.33 9.81
N GLY A 361 -8.85 10.82 9.58
CA GLY A 361 -9.56 10.70 8.29
C GLY A 361 -8.89 11.42 7.11
N ASN A 362 -9.39 11.23 5.88
CA ASN A 362 -8.74 11.64 4.62
C ASN A 362 -7.24 11.28 4.61
N ASN A 363 -7.01 9.97 4.68
CA ASN A 363 -5.71 9.30 4.63
C ASN A 363 -5.92 7.94 3.92
N LYS A 364 -4.89 7.09 3.83
CA LYS A 364 -4.91 5.83 3.07
C LYS A 364 -4.95 4.63 4.03
N ILE A 365 -5.98 4.59 4.87
CA ILE A 365 -6.07 3.71 6.06
C ILE A 365 -7.25 2.74 5.93
N SER A 366 -7.06 1.69 5.13
CA SER A 366 -8.08 0.65 4.93
C SER A 366 -8.17 -0.39 6.05
N ASP A 367 -7.24 -0.38 7.01
CA ASP A 367 -7.15 -1.32 8.14
C ASP A 367 -7.04 -0.57 9.47
N VAL A 368 -7.90 -0.94 10.42
CA VAL A 368 -8.03 -0.33 11.75
C VAL A 368 -7.68 -1.31 12.90
N GLU A 369 -7.16 -2.51 12.61
CA GLU A 369 -6.81 -3.52 13.64
C GLU A 369 -5.77 -2.99 14.64
N LEU A 370 -4.83 -2.13 14.20
CA LEU A 370 -3.86 -1.50 15.09
C LEU A 370 -4.47 -0.40 15.96
N ILE A 371 -5.44 0.38 15.45
CA ILE A 371 -6.18 1.36 16.24
C ILE A 371 -7.00 0.66 17.33
N SER A 372 -7.53 -0.54 17.07
CA SER A 372 -8.25 -1.33 18.09
C SER A 372 -7.45 -1.69 19.35
N LYS A 373 -6.12 -1.48 19.34
CA LYS A 373 -5.21 -1.70 20.48
C LYS A 373 -5.06 -0.47 21.37
N MET A 374 -5.54 0.71 20.94
CA MET A 374 -5.54 1.97 21.68
C MET A 374 -6.73 2.04 22.66
N SER A 375 -6.73 1.18 23.69
CA SER A 375 -7.85 0.99 24.63
C SER A 375 -8.21 2.17 25.55
N ASN A 376 -7.59 3.34 25.33
CA ASN A 376 -7.91 4.60 26.00
C ASN A 376 -8.68 5.60 25.12
N LEU A 377 -8.94 5.28 23.83
CA LEU A 377 -9.75 6.11 22.95
C LEU A 377 -11.17 6.33 23.49
N ILE A 378 -11.55 7.60 23.54
CA ILE A 378 -12.87 8.15 23.84
C ILE A 378 -13.50 8.71 22.55
N GLU A 379 -12.69 9.30 21.68
CA GLU A 379 -13.11 9.86 20.39
C GLU A 379 -12.20 9.39 19.26
N LEU A 380 -12.82 8.98 18.15
CA LEU A 380 -12.13 8.45 16.98
C LEU A 380 -12.82 8.93 15.70
N GLU A 381 -12.10 9.69 14.87
CA GLU A 381 -12.52 10.08 13.52
C GLU A 381 -11.61 9.44 12.47
N ILE A 382 -12.20 8.63 11.60
CA ILE A 382 -11.56 8.05 10.41
C ILE A 382 -12.51 8.12 9.20
N ALA A 383 -13.08 9.30 8.96
CA ALA A 383 -13.84 9.57 7.74
C ALA A 383 -12.95 9.53 6.49
N ASP A 384 -13.47 9.17 5.31
CA ASP A 384 -12.72 9.14 4.03
C ASP A 384 -11.38 8.37 4.14
N SER A 385 -11.44 7.04 4.24
CA SER A 385 -10.23 6.20 4.40
C SER A 385 -10.30 4.79 3.76
N GLU A 386 -11.27 4.54 2.88
CA GLU A 386 -11.48 3.25 2.20
C GLU A 386 -11.80 2.04 3.13
N ILE A 387 -12.20 2.28 4.39
CA ILE A 387 -12.45 1.22 5.39
C ILE A 387 -13.65 0.35 4.98
N LYS A 388 -13.52 -0.97 5.19
CA LYS A 388 -14.59 -1.97 4.95
C LYS A 388 -14.93 -2.79 6.20
N ASP A 389 -13.91 -3.32 6.88
CA ASP A 389 -14.08 -4.12 8.09
C ASP A 389 -13.82 -3.27 9.34
N ILE A 390 -14.79 -3.24 10.25
CA ILE A 390 -14.73 -2.58 11.56
C ILE A 390 -14.84 -3.57 12.73
N SER A 391 -14.75 -4.87 12.47
CA SER A 391 -14.86 -5.95 13.48
C SER A 391 -13.89 -5.76 14.65
N SER A 392 -12.70 -5.23 14.39
CA SER A 392 -11.69 -4.96 15.40
C SER A 392 -12.08 -3.81 16.35
N LEU A 393 -12.86 -2.82 15.91
CA LEU A 393 -13.26 -1.65 16.71
C LEU A 393 -14.19 -2.01 17.89
N SER A 394 -14.81 -3.19 17.87
CA SER A 394 -15.57 -3.76 19.01
C SER A 394 -14.76 -3.84 20.32
N LYS A 395 -13.43 -3.80 20.25
CA LYS A 395 -12.51 -3.80 21.39
C LYS A 395 -12.39 -2.43 22.09
N LEU A 396 -12.78 -1.32 21.44
CA LEU A 396 -12.65 0.04 21.96
C LEU A 396 -13.76 0.39 22.96
N VAL A 397 -13.92 -0.40 24.03
CA VAL A 397 -15.06 -0.32 24.97
C VAL A 397 -15.23 1.02 25.69
N LYS A 398 -14.25 1.93 25.62
CA LYS A 398 -14.31 3.30 26.18
C LYS A 398 -14.83 4.36 25.20
N ILE A 399 -14.99 4.01 23.92
CA ILE A 399 -15.34 4.96 22.87
C ILE A 399 -16.75 5.56 23.12
N GLN A 400 -16.86 6.87 22.88
CA GLN A 400 -18.03 7.71 23.14
C GLN A 400 -18.50 8.46 21.89
N VAL A 401 -17.54 8.89 21.06
CA VAL A 401 -17.76 9.53 19.76
C VAL A 401 -17.02 8.73 18.69
N LEU A 402 -17.71 8.36 17.60
CA LEU A 402 -17.13 7.60 16.50
C LEU A 402 -17.59 8.16 15.15
N ASN A 403 -16.66 8.75 14.39
CA ASN A 403 -16.90 9.20 13.02
C ASN A 403 -16.20 8.27 12.02
N LEU A 404 -16.99 7.66 11.13
CA LEU A 404 -16.59 6.76 10.05
C LEU A 404 -17.31 7.10 8.74
N GLU A 405 -17.74 8.36 8.54
CA GLU A 405 -18.40 8.79 7.30
C GLU A 405 -17.51 8.56 6.06
N GLU A 406 -18.12 8.44 4.88
CA GLU A 406 -17.41 8.37 3.58
C GLU A 406 -16.40 7.20 3.47
N ASN A 407 -16.83 6.03 3.95
CA ASN A 407 -16.10 4.75 3.83
C ASN A 407 -16.93 3.71 3.06
N TYR A 408 -16.50 2.45 3.04
CA TYR A 408 -17.17 1.34 2.35
C TYR A 408 -17.70 0.27 3.33
N ILE A 409 -18.14 0.68 4.52
CA ILE A 409 -18.64 -0.21 5.57
C ILE A 409 -20.04 -0.70 5.18
N SER A 410 -20.30 -2.00 5.32
CA SER A 410 -21.63 -2.60 5.09
C SER A 410 -22.19 -3.32 6.31
N ASP A 411 -21.35 -3.92 7.17
CA ASP A 411 -21.74 -4.46 8.48
C ASP A 411 -21.38 -3.51 9.62
N ILE A 412 -22.36 -3.22 10.47
CA ILE A 412 -22.22 -2.43 11.70
C ILE A 412 -22.52 -3.24 12.97
N SER A 413 -22.67 -4.57 12.85
CA SER A 413 -22.80 -5.48 14.00
C SER A 413 -21.69 -5.34 15.06
N PRO A 414 -20.42 -5.00 14.75
CA PRO A 414 -19.38 -4.81 15.76
C PRO A 414 -19.65 -3.66 16.74
N LEU A 415 -20.49 -2.69 16.36
CA LEU A 415 -20.81 -1.51 17.17
C LEU A 415 -21.88 -1.78 18.24
N SER A 416 -22.67 -2.86 18.08
CA SER A 416 -23.82 -3.20 18.94
C SER A 416 -23.50 -3.24 20.45
N ASN A 417 -22.30 -3.70 20.81
CA ASN A 417 -21.84 -3.88 22.19
C ASN A 417 -21.13 -2.65 22.79
N LEU A 418 -20.90 -1.59 22.01
CA LEU A 418 -20.18 -0.39 22.46
C LEU A 418 -21.14 0.54 23.22
N THR A 419 -21.42 0.18 24.48
CA THR A 419 -22.46 0.81 25.31
C THR A 419 -22.24 2.28 25.66
N ASN A 420 -20.99 2.75 25.62
CA ASN A 420 -20.60 4.12 25.98
C ASN A 420 -20.76 5.15 24.83
N LEU A 421 -21.03 4.71 23.59
CA LEU A 421 -21.25 5.60 22.45
C LEU A 421 -22.48 6.50 22.68
N HIS A 422 -22.30 7.82 22.52
CA HIS A 422 -23.39 8.81 22.52
C HIS A 422 -23.57 9.48 21.15
N GLU A 423 -22.52 9.55 20.33
CA GLU A 423 -22.58 9.99 18.93
C GLU A 423 -21.85 9.00 17.99
N ILE A 424 -22.50 8.66 16.88
CA ILE A 424 -21.97 7.80 15.82
C ILE A 424 -22.34 8.40 14.47
N ASN A 425 -21.35 8.68 13.64
CA ASN A 425 -21.53 9.18 12.27
C ASN A 425 -21.00 8.15 11.27
N LEU A 426 -21.91 7.59 10.47
CA LEU A 426 -21.71 6.50 9.49
C LEU A 426 -22.24 6.89 8.10
N GLY A 427 -22.49 8.18 7.86
CA GLY A 427 -23.02 8.67 6.59
C GLY A 427 -22.15 8.30 5.40
N ALA A 428 -22.77 8.16 4.21
CA ALA A 428 -22.10 7.82 2.96
C ALA A 428 -21.24 6.54 3.01
N ASN A 429 -21.82 5.46 3.54
CA ASN A 429 -21.27 4.10 3.52
C ASN A 429 -22.17 3.15 2.67
N GLU A 430 -21.93 1.83 2.72
CA GLU A 430 -22.65 0.78 1.98
C GLU A 430 -23.69 0.02 2.86
N ILE A 431 -24.11 0.61 3.98
CA ILE A 431 -24.91 -0.07 5.02
C ILE A 431 -26.36 -0.29 4.56
N SER A 432 -26.85 -1.54 4.65
CA SER A 432 -28.22 -1.92 4.28
C SER A 432 -29.06 -2.57 5.38
N ASP A 433 -28.43 -3.08 6.46
CA ASP A 433 -29.10 -3.57 7.67
C ASP A 433 -28.65 -2.75 8.90
N ILE A 434 -29.61 -2.37 9.73
CA ILE A 434 -29.42 -1.57 10.95
C ILE A 434 -29.96 -2.27 12.21
N LYS A 435 -30.43 -3.52 12.09
CA LYS A 435 -31.01 -4.30 13.19
C LYS A 435 -30.06 -4.46 14.38
N SER A 436 -28.76 -4.64 14.11
CA SER A 436 -27.74 -4.80 15.15
C SER A 436 -27.56 -3.57 16.05
N VAL A 437 -27.99 -2.38 15.62
CA VAL A 437 -27.87 -1.13 16.38
C VAL A 437 -29.20 -0.60 16.92
N GLU A 438 -30.30 -1.37 16.87
CA GLU A 438 -31.62 -0.93 17.38
C GLU A 438 -31.56 -0.46 18.85
N GLU A 439 -31.00 -1.29 19.75
CA GLU A 439 -30.86 -0.95 21.18
C GLU A 439 -29.88 0.20 21.44
N LEU A 440 -28.91 0.41 20.54
CA LEU A 440 -27.96 1.52 20.59
C LEU A 440 -28.68 2.83 20.23
N GLY A 441 -29.46 2.82 19.14
CA GLY A 441 -30.24 3.97 18.66
C GLY A 441 -31.29 4.53 19.63
N LYS A 442 -31.73 3.75 20.62
CA LYS A 442 -32.61 4.24 21.71
C LYS A 442 -31.91 5.23 22.63
N ARG A 443 -30.58 5.16 22.77
CA ARG A 443 -29.75 6.01 23.65
C ARG A 443 -28.80 6.94 22.89
N THR A 444 -28.15 6.43 21.86
CA THR A 444 -27.07 7.04 21.06
C THR A 444 -27.63 7.77 19.84
N SER A 445 -27.09 8.93 19.47
CA SER A 445 -27.38 9.55 18.16
C SER A 445 -26.60 8.81 17.08
N ILE A 446 -27.27 8.31 16.04
CA ILE A 446 -26.63 7.54 14.97
C ILE A 446 -27.08 8.08 13.61
N ASP A 447 -26.16 8.71 12.88
CA ASP A 447 -26.43 9.15 11.51
C ASP A 447 -25.92 8.10 10.51
N ILE A 448 -26.84 7.47 9.79
CA ILE A 448 -26.63 6.45 8.75
C ILE A 448 -27.30 6.95 7.45
N GLN A 449 -27.15 8.24 7.15
CA GLN A 449 -27.70 8.84 5.93
C GLN A 449 -26.78 8.68 4.73
N ARG A 450 -27.23 9.12 3.55
CA ARG A 450 -26.43 9.23 2.32
C ARG A 450 -25.83 7.88 1.83
N GLN A 451 -26.32 6.74 2.33
CA GLN A 451 -25.77 5.42 2.00
C GLN A 451 -25.88 5.14 0.50
N LYS A 452 -24.94 4.36 -0.05
CA LYS A 452 -24.89 4.05 -1.48
C LYS A 452 -24.64 2.55 -1.68
N ILE A 453 -25.71 1.83 -1.99
CA ILE A 453 -25.69 0.37 -2.13
C ILE A 453 -25.66 0.03 -3.62
N PHE A 454 -24.67 -0.76 -4.04
CA PHE A 454 -24.61 -1.32 -5.38
C PHE A 454 -25.08 -2.77 -5.36
N LEU A 455 -25.92 -3.16 -6.32
CA LEU A 455 -26.38 -4.53 -6.49
C LEU A 455 -25.82 -5.15 -7.78
N ASP A 456 -25.63 -6.46 -7.75
CA ASP A 456 -25.24 -7.26 -8.92
C ASP A 456 -26.22 -7.10 -10.08
N GLU A 457 -25.72 -7.35 -11.28
CA GLU A 457 -26.49 -7.25 -12.52
C GLU A 457 -27.64 -8.27 -12.56
N ALA A 458 -28.84 -7.80 -12.90
CA ALA A 458 -30.06 -8.62 -12.98
C ALA A 458 -30.80 -8.41 -14.31
N SER A 459 -31.72 -9.33 -14.63
CA SER A 459 -32.44 -9.30 -15.91
C SER A 459 -33.68 -8.40 -15.89
N VAL A 460 -34.07 -7.90 -17.06
CA VAL A 460 -35.44 -7.41 -17.30
C VAL A 460 -36.45 -8.48 -16.87
N ASP A 461 -37.54 -8.03 -16.24
CA ASP A 461 -38.62 -8.85 -15.71
C ASP A 461 -38.25 -9.82 -14.58
N GLU A 462 -37.05 -9.73 -14.00
CA GLU A 462 -36.64 -10.45 -12.80
C GLU A 462 -37.28 -9.85 -11.52
N GLU A 463 -37.50 -10.68 -10.49
CA GLU A 463 -38.10 -10.25 -9.21
C GLU A 463 -37.01 -10.21 -8.12
N ILE A 464 -36.50 -9.00 -7.86
CA ILE A 464 -35.29 -8.76 -7.09
C ILE A 464 -35.68 -8.33 -5.67
N LYS A 465 -35.17 -9.02 -4.64
CA LYS A 465 -35.48 -8.68 -3.25
C LYS A 465 -34.84 -7.34 -2.88
N ILE A 466 -35.59 -6.42 -2.28
CA ILE A 466 -35.07 -5.17 -1.72
C ILE A 466 -34.12 -5.54 -0.55
N PRO A 467 -32.81 -5.23 -0.63
CA PRO A 467 -31.81 -5.71 0.33
C PRO A 467 -31.57 -4.71 1.47
N VAL A 468 -32.52 -3.80 1.70
CA VAL A 468 -32.47 -2.77 2.75
C VAL A 468 -33.53 -3.07 3.79
N TYR A 469 -33.14 -3.18 5.05
CA TYR A 469 -33.96 -3.78 6.11
C TYR A 469 -34.33 -2.80 7.22
N ASN A 470 -35.50 -3.03 7.84
CA ASN A 470 -35.88 -2.36 9.09
C ASN A 470 -35.36 -3.12 10.33
N PHE A 471 -35.58 -2.59 11.53
CA PHE A 471 -35.14 -3.19 12.80
C PHE A 471 -35.59 -4.65 13.02
N LYS A 472 -36.70 -5.08 12.43
CA LYS A 472 -37.16 -6.48 12.56
C LYS A 472 -36.40 -7.42 11.60
N GLY A 473 -35.78 -6.90 10.55
CA GLY A 473 -35.24 -7.65 9.41
C GLY A 473 -36.23 -7.79 8.24
N GLU A 474 -37.29 -6.96 8.20
CA GLU A 474 -38.23 -6.91 7.07
C GLU A 474 -37.71 -5.93 6.00
N PRO A 475 -37.80 -6.24 4.68
CA PRO A 475 -37.42 -5.29 3.64
C PRO A 475 -38.22 -3.98 3.70
N LEU A 476 -37.56 -2.84 3.47
CA LEU A 476 -38.21 -1.53 3.43
C LEU A 476 -39.21 -1.44 2.27
N GLN A 477 -40.49 -1.26 2.61
CA GLN A 477 -41.56 -1.05 1.63
C GLN A 477 -41.63 0.42 1.13
N ASN A 478 -41.19 1.37 1.97
CA ASN A 478 -41.24 2.80 1.68
C ASN A 478 -39.99 3.26 0.90
N ILE A 479 -39.90 2.84 -0.37
CA ILE A 479 -38.86 3.32 -1.29
C ILE A 479 -39.42 4.34 -2.30
N LYS A 480 -38.54 5.18 -2.82
CA LYS A 480 -38.84 6.24 -3.79
C LYS A 480 -38.05 6.00 -5.06
N LEU A 481 -38.73 5.46 -6.06
CA LEU A 481 -38.17 5.17 -7.38
C LEU A 481 -37.58 6.45 -8.02
N LYS A 482 -36.44 6.32 -8.70
CA LYS A 482 -35.82 7.39 -9.51
C LYS A 482 -35.72 7.02 -10.98
N SER A 483 -35.50 5.75 -11.29
CA SER A 483 -35.68 5.23 -12.65
C SER A 483 -37.14 4.81 -12.89
N GLU A 484 -37.60 4.94 -14.13
CA GLU A 484 -38.91 4.44 -14.56
C GLU A 484 -38.90 2.91 -14.77
N GLY A 485 -40.10 2.32 -14.80
CA GLY A 485 -40.27 0.91 -15.20
C GLY A 485 -40.23 -0.13 -14.07
N ALA A 486 -40.19 0.30 -12.80
CA ALA A 486 -40.29 -0.60 -11.66
C ALA A 486 -41.74 -0.97 -11.31
N THR A 487 -41.94 -2.26 -10.99
CA THR A 487 -43.10 -2.80 -10.26
C THR A 487 -42.64 -3.20 -8.86
N LEU A 488 -43.47 -2.98 -7.83
CA LEU A 488 -43.17 -3.32 -6.44
C LEU A 488 -44.17 -4.33 -5.89
N SER A 489 -43.66 -5.35 -5.18
CA SER A 489 -44.43 -6.48 -4.66
C SER A 489 -43.80 -6.98 -3.35
N ASN A 490 -44.44 -6.74 -2.20
CA ASN A 490 -44.09 -7.34 -0.89
C ASN A 490 -42.58 -7.38 -0.54
N GLY A 491 -41.84 -6.29 -0.75
CA GLY A 491 -40.39 -6.23 -0.51
C GLY A 491 -39.51 -6.69 -1.67
N PHE A 492 -40.07 -6.90 -2.85
CA PHE A 492 -39.37 -7.13 -4.11
C PHE A 492 -39.62 -5.97 -5.09
N ILE A 493 -38.65 -5.74 -5.96
CA ILE A 493 -38.67 -4.79 -7.08
C ILE A 493 -38.38 -5.52 -8.38
N LYS A 494 -39.08 -5.15 -9.45
CA LYS A 494 -38.98 -5.78 -10.77
C LYS A 494 -38.96 -4.72 -11.86
N TRP A 495 -37.94 -4.76 -12.73
CA TRP A 495 -37.71 -3.74 -13.75
C TRP A 495 -38.09 -4.23 -15.16
N ASN A 496 -38.93 -3.48 -15.86
CA ASN A 496 -39.47 -3.84 -17.19
C ASN A 496 -38.57 -3.45 -18.39
N SER A 497 -37.38 -2.91 -18.13
CA SER A 497 -36.51 -2.28 -19.13
C SER A 497 -35.06 -2.26 -18.66
N PRO A 498 -34.06 -2.28 -19.57
CA PRO A 498 -32.65 -2.29 -19.21
C PRO A 498 -32.12 -0.91 -18.77
N GLY A 499 -30.83 -0.85 -18.46
CA GLY A 499 -30.07 0.33 -18.04
C GLY A 499 -29.80 0.37 -16.54
N GLU A 500 -29.04 1.36 -16.09
CA GLU A 500 -28.84 1.62 -14.66
C GLU A 500 -30.17 2.03 -14.00
N LYS A 501 -30.54 1.32 -12.94
CA LYS A 501 -31.77 1.54 -12.19
C LYS A 501 -31.47 2.03 -10.78
N ILE A 502 -32.20 3.07 -10.37
CA ILE A 502 -31.95 3.80 -9.13
C ILE A 502 -33.26 3.93 -8.33
N TYR A 503 -33.18 3.70 -7.02
CA TYR A 503 -34.20 4.09 -6.05
C TYR A 503 -33.60 4.62 -4.76
N GLU A 504 -34.26 5.60 -4.15
CA GLU A 504 -33.95 6.11 -2.82
C GLU A 504 -34.73 5.32 -1.77
N PHE A 505 -34.17 5.16 -0.57
CA PHE A 505 -34.88 4.66 0.60
C PHE A 505 -34.72 5.62 1.78
N LYS A 506 -35.71 5.61 2.68
CA LYS A 506 -35.67 6.34 3.95
C LYS A 506 -36.44 5.55 5.00
N LEU A 507 -35.86 5.35 6.17
CA LEU A 507 -36.59 4.94 7.36
C LEU A 507 -36.96 6.17 8.18
N ASP A 508 -38.25 6.48 8.26
CA ASP A 508 -38.78 7.48 9.18
C ASP A 508 -38.90 6.89 10.58
N THR A 509 -37.94 7.23 11.45
CA THR A 509 -37.95 6.92 12.89
C THR A 509 -38.69 8.01 13.68
N ASN A 510 -39.38 7.63 14.76
CA ASN A 510 -39.81 8.60 15.77
C ASN A 510 -38.60 8.96 16.65
N PRO A 511 -38.16 10.24 16.73
CA PRO A 511 -36.99 10.62 17.54
C PRO A 511 -37.13 10.35 19.05
N ALA A 512 -38.34 10.08 19.55
CA ALA A 512 -38.59 9.65 20.92
C ALA A 512 -38.43 8.13 21.14
N GLU A 513 -38.37 7.33 20.07
CA GLU A 513 -38.22 5.86 20.09
C GLU A 513 -36.85 5.42 19.59
N SER A 514 -36.31 6.09 18.57
CA SER A 514 -34.96 5.85 18.04
C SER A 514 -34.37 7.13 17.45
N LYS A 515 -33.11 7.42 17.78
CA LYS A 515 -32.32 8.53 17.24
C LYS A 515 -31.56 8.17 15.95
N ILE A 516 -31.78 6.96 15.41
CA ILE A 516 -31.18 6.53 14.14
C ILE A 516 -31.82 7.30 12.99
N ARG A 517 -30.98 7.86 12.12
CA ARG A 517 -31.39 8.44 10.83
C ARG A 517 -30.84 7.57 9.71
N PHE A 518 -31.70 6.86 8.98
CA PHE A 518 -31.26 5.91 7.95
C PHE A 518 -31.87 6.28 6.59
N ASN A 519 -31.03 6.62 5.62
CA ASN A 519 -31.43 6.87 4.23
C ASN A 519 -30.27 6.63 3.25
N GLY A 520 -30.61 6.41 1.99
CA GLY A 520 -29.63 6.18 0.96
C GLY A 520 -30.23 5.94 -0.42
N THR A 521 -29.37 5.54 -1.34
CA THR A 521 -29.67 5.21 -2.73
C THR A 521 -29.19 3.80 -3.04
N VAL A 522 -30.02 3.02 -3.71
CA VAL A 522 -29.64 1.71 -4.28
C VAL A 522 -29.51 1.87 -5.79
N ILE A 523 -28.45 1.30 -6.36
CA ILE A 523 -28.09 1.35 -7.78
C ILE A 523 -27.87 -0.07 -8.29
N GLN A 524 -28.43 -0.41 -9.45
CA GLN A 524 -28.32 -1.74 -10.05
C GLN A 524 -28.22 -1.67 -11.58
N SER A 525 -27.38 -2.52 -12.19
CA SER A 525 -27.40 -2.76 -13.65
C SER A 525 -28.56 -3.69 -13.99
N ILE A 526 -29.47 -3.28 -14.87
CA ILE A 526 -30.47 -4.18 -15.45
C ILE A 526 -30.15 -4.40 -16.93
N VAL A 527 -29.97 -5.65 -17.32
CA VAL A 527 -29.73 -6.04 -18.72
C VAL A 527 -30.96 -6.63 -19.37
N GLU A 528 -31.06 -6.53 -20.70
CA GLU A 528 -32.10 -7.22 -21.45
C GLU A 528 -32.04 -8.72 -21.13
N LYS A 529 -33.21 -9.32 -20.89
CA LYS A 529 -33.34 -10.75 -20.62
C LYS A 529 -33.01 -11.55 -21.87
N GLN A 530 -31.73 -11.84 -22.06
CA GLN A 530 -31.25 -12.55 -23.24
C GLN A 530 -31.93 -13.93 -23.28
N THR A 531 -32.57 -14.25 -24.40
CA THR A 531 -32.90 -15.62 -24.75
C THR A 531 -31.59 -16.34 -25.07
N GLU A 532 -30.94 -16.89 -24.04
CA GLU A 532 -29.67 -17.63 -24.14
C GLU A 532 -29.80 -18.70 -25.24
N SER A 533 -29.22 -18.38 -26.39
CA SER A 533 -29.18 -19.21 -27.60
C SER A 533 -27.83 -19.06 -28.30
N LYS A 534 -26.88 -18.39 -27.63
CA LYS A 534 -25.47 -18.29 -27.99
C LYS A 534 -24.74 -19.46 -27.34
N ASN A 535 -24.18 -20.33 -28.17
CA ASN A 535 -23.35 -21.45 -27.71
C ASN A 535 -22.13 -20.93 -26.93
N VAL A 536 -21.96 -21.33 -25.68
CA VAL A 536 -20.83 -20.89 -24.83
C VAL A 536 -19.59 -21.80 -24.93
N ILE A 537 -19.78 -23.08 -25.25
CA ILE A 537 -18.68 -24.04 -25.47
C ILE A 537 -18.09 -23.85 -26.86
N LEU A 538 -16.96 -23.15 -26.97
CA LEU A 538 -16.40 -22.72 -28.26
C LEU A 538 -15.72 -23.86 -29.06
N ASP A 539 -15.11 -24.83 -28.39
CA ASP A 539 -14.53 -25.99 -29.05
C ASP A 539 -15.63 -26.94 -29.55
N LYS A 540 -15.63 -27.19 -30.86
CA LYS A 540 -16.65 -28.02 -31.52
C LYS A 540 -16.62 -29.49 -31.08
N ASN A 541 -15.46 -30.04 -30.74
CA ASN A 541 -15.32 -31.43 -30.32
C ASN A 541 -15.79 -31.59 -28.86
N LEU A 542 -15.49 -30.60 -28.01
CA LEU A 542 -16.04 -30.48 -26.66
C LEU A 542 -17.57 -30.30 -26.69
N GLN A 543 -18.08 -29.40 -27.54
CA GLN A 543 -19.53 -29.16 -27.74
C GLN A 543 -20.24 -30.46 -28.17
N GLN A 544 -19.71 -31.16 -29.18
CA GLN A 544 -20.26 -32.42 -29.66
C GLN A 544 -20.18 -33.54 -28.61
N HIS A 545 -19.10 -33.59 -27.82
CA HIS A 545 -18.97 -34.53 -26.72
C HIS A 545 -20.04 -34.27 -25.65
N ILE A 546 -20.16 -33.04 -25.14
CA ILE A 546 -21.13 -32.67 -24.09
C ILE A 546 -22.56 -32.92 -24.57
N ASN A 547 -22.92 -32.46 -25.78
CA ASN A 547 -24.24 -32.73 -26.38
C ASN A 547 -24.54 -34.24 -26.44
N LYS A 548 -23.56 -35.08 -26.80
CA LYS A 548 -23.74 -36.54 -26.91
C LYS A 548 -23.77 -37.27 -25.57
N LYS A 549 -22.95 -36.85 -24.61
CA LYS A 549 -22.67 -37.61 -23.37
C LYS A 549 -23.39 -37.09 -22.14
N ASN A 550 -23.60 -35.78 -22.04
CA ASN A 550 -24.27 -35.16 -20.90
C ASN A 550 -25.76 -34.94 -21.18
N PHE A 551 -26.12 -34.50 -22.40
CA PHE A 551 -27.51 -34.20 -22.75
C PHE A 551 -28.20 -35.25 -23.63
N GLY A 552 -27.46 -36.24 -24.16
CA GLY A 552 -28.02 -37.28 -25.03
C GLY A 552 -28.65 -36.76 -26.34
N ARG A 553 -28.32 -35.53 -26.76
CA ARG A 553 -28.91 -34.85 -27.92
C ARG A 553 -28.46 -35.54 -29.22
N GLU A 554 -29.40 -35.76 -30.16
CA GLU A 554 -29.05 -36.26 -31.50
C GLU A 554 -28.30 -35.21 -32.33
N ASN A 555 -28.71 -33.94 -32.25
CA ASN A 555 -27.98 -32.83 -32.86
C ASN A 555 -26.75 -32.47 -32.02
N LEU A 556 -25.60 -33.06 -32.37
CA LEU A 556 -24.34 -32.83 -31.67
C LEU A 556 -23.82 -31.38 -31.79
N ASN A 557 -24.32 -30.58 -32.74
CA ASN A 557 -23.93 -29.18 -32.91
C ASN A 557 -24.97 -28.20 -32.34
N ALA A 558 -25.92 -28.69 -31.52
CA ALA A 558 -26.87 -27.83 -30.82
C ALA A 558 -26.13 -26.85 -29.89
N PRO A 559 -26.52 -25.56 -29.83
CA PRO A 559 -25.97 -24.63 -28.85
C PRO A 559 -26.10 -25.17 -27.42
N ILE A 560 -25.06 -24.92 -26.63
CA ILE A 560 -25.03 -25.17 -25.19
C ILE A 560 -25.05 -23.80 -24.50
N THR A 561 -26.06 -23.54 -23.65
CA THR A 561 -26.19 -22.29 -22.87
C THR A 561 -25.47 -22.39 -21.53
N LYS A 562 -25.51 -21.35 -20.69
CA LYS A 562 -25.03 -21.49 -19.30
C LYS A 562 -25.96 -22.39 -18.45
N GLU A 563 -27.27 -22.29 -18.62
CA GLU A 563 -28.26 -23.07 -17.88
C GLU A 563 -28.21 -24.57 -18.24
N ASP A 564 -27.85 -24.90 -19.49
CA ASP A 564 -27.48 -26.25 -19.89
C ASP A 564 -26.32 -26.78 -19.01
N LEU A 565 -25.24 -26.01 -18.88
CA LEU A 565 -24.04 -26.42 -18.14
C LEU A 565 -24.27 -26.56 -16.64
N LEU A 566 -25.13 -25.73 -16.05
CA LEU A 566 -25.52 -25.82 -14.64
C LEU A 566 -26.26 -27.13 -14.28
N GLN A 567 -26.74 -27.90 -15.26
CA GLN A 567 -27.36 -29.21 -15.04
C GLN A 567 -26.34 -30.37 -15.00
N ILE A 568 -25.06 -30.12 -15.34
CA ILE A 568 -24.04 -31.16 -15.45
C ILE A 568 -23.35 -31.40 -14.08
N LYS A 569 -23.50 -32.62 -13.54
CA LYS A 569 -22.81 -33.09 -12.33
C LYS A 569 -21.51 -33.87 -12.58
N THR A 570 -21.33 -34.41 -13.79
CA THR A 570 -20.15 -35.20 -14.18
C THR A 570 -19.73 -34.87 -15.62
N LEU A 571 -18.47 -34.52 -15.84
CA LEU A 571 -17.87 -34.35 -17.17
C LEU A 571 -16.70 -35.32 -17.31
N GLU A 572 -16.71 -36.17 -18.34
CA GLU A 572 -15.71 -37.24 -18.52
C GLU A 572 -15.09 -37.23 -19.92
N ILE A 573 -13.84 -36.78 -20.02
CA ILE A 573 -13.07 -36.69 -21.25
C ILE A 573 -11.78 -37.49 -21.08
N LEU A 574 -11.75 -38.70 -21.62
CA LEU A 574 -10.60 -39.61 -21.54
C LEU A 574 -9.52 -39.29 -22.58
N LYS A 575 -8.28 -39.73 -22.29
CA LYS A 575 -7.02 -39.47 -23.03
C LYS A 575 -7.06 -39.68 -24.56
N GLU A 576 -7.92 -40.58 -25.04
CA GLU A 576 -8.10 -40.84 -26.48
C GLU A 576 -8.78 -39.67 -27.19
N LYS A 577 -9.72 -38.99 -26.51
CA LYS A 577 -10.49 -37.86 -27.04
C LYS A 577 -9.92 -36.50 -26.66
N GLY A 578 -9.25 -36.40 -25.51
CA GLY A 578 -8.72 -35.14 -25.01
C GLY A 578 -7.87 -34.40 -26.05
N LYS A 579 -7.07 -35.14 -26.82
CA LYS A 579 -6.19 -34.64 -27.90
C LYS A 579 -6.89 -33.89 -29.02
N GLU A 580 -8.21 -34.07 -29.20
CA GLU A 580 -9.00 -33.39 -30.24
C GLU A 580 -9.55 -32.04 -29.77
N ILE A 581 -9.55 -31.78 -28.47
CA ILE A 581 -10.06 -30.55 -27.84
C ILE A 581 -8.90 -29.57 -27.65
N LYS A 582 -9.13 -28.30 -27.98
CA LYS A 582 -8.10 -27.23 -27.99
C LYS A 582 -8.50 -25.98 -27.22
N ASP A 583 -9.80 -25.79 -26.99
CA ASP A 583 -10.36 -24.71 -26.20
C ASP A 583 -11.30 -25.31 -25.14
N LEU A 584 -11.22 -24.79 -23.92
CA LEU A 584 -12.00 -25.21 -22.75
C LEU A 584 -12.89 -24.07 -22.23
N THR A 585 -12.96 -22.94 -22.95
CA THR A 585 -13.82 -21.80 -22.64
C THR A 585 -15.28 -22.24 -22.50
N GLY A 586 -15.89 -21.85 -21.39
CA GLY A 586 -17.24 -22.21 -20.97
C GLY A 586 -17.29 -23.31 -19.90
N LEU A 587 -16.22 -24.07 -19.65
CA LEU A 587 -16.20 -25.05 -18.55
C LEU A 587 -16.27 -24.39 -17.16
N GLU A 588 -15.82 -23.14 -17.04
CA GLU A 588 -15.94 -22.31 -15.84
C GLU A 588 -17.39 -22.07 -15.37
N TYR A 589 -18.38 -22.30 -16.25
CA TYR A 589 -19.81 -22.15 -15.92
C TYR A 589 -20.45 -23.41 -15.30
N MET A 590 -19.74 -24.54 -15.25
CA MET A 590 -20.24 -25.80 -14.66
C MET A 590 -20.18 -25.78 -13.11
N THR A 591 -20.67 -24.74 -12.44
CA THR A 591 -20.45 -24.55 -10.98
C THR A 591 -21.10 -25.63 -10.08
N ASN A 592 -22.04 -26.41 -10.61
CA ASN A 592 -22.68 -27.56 -9.96
C ASN A 592 -21.96 -28.90 -10.20
N LEU A 593 -20.79 -28.89 -10.84
CA LEU A 593 -20.04 -30.09 -11.20
C LEU A 593 -19.43 -30.76 -9.96
N GLU A 594 -19.70 -32.05 -9.79
CA GLU A 594 -19.18 -32.86 -8.68
C GLU A 594 -17.98 -33.73 -9.12
N ASN A 595 -17.93 -34.13 -10.40
CA ASN A 595 -16.87 -35.00 -10.93
C ASN A 595 -16.33 -34.47 -12.27
N LEU A 596 -15.02 -34.31 -12.39
CA LEU A 596 -14.34 -33.78 -13.58
C LEU A 596 -13.19 -34.69 -14.01
N THR A 597 -13.28 -35.26 -15.21
CA THR A 597 -12.15 -35.94 -15.87
C THR A 597 -11.80 -35.22 -17.18
N LEU A 598 -10.57 -34.72 -17.29
CA LEU A 598 -10.00 -34.06 -18.47
C LEU A 598 -8.61 -34.65 -18.76
N GLU A 599 -8.56 -35.91 -19.16
CA GLU A 599 -7.31 -36.60 -19.49
C GLU A 599 -6.80 -36.24 -20.89
N GLY A 600 -5.50 -35.99 -21.02
CA GLY A 600 -4.84 -35.90 -22.34
C GLY A 600 -5.22 -34.70 -23.21
N VAL A 601 -5.89 -33.68 -22.66
CA VAL A 601 -6.26 -32.43 -23.36
C VAL A 601 -5.08 -31.46 -23.53
N GLY A 602 -3.95 -31.70 -22.85
CA GLY A 602 -2.77 -30.85 -22.91
C GLY A 602 -2.84 -29.60 -22.02
N LEU A 603 -3.69 -29.61 -20.99
CA LEU A 603 -3.85 -28.54 -19.99
C LEU A 603 -2.49 -28.10 -19.43
N LYS A 604 -2.24 -26.78 -19.39
CA LYS A 604 -1.12 -26.16 -18.67
C LYS A 604 -1.54 -25.35 -17.45
N ASN A 605 -2.75 -24.81 -17.47
CA ASN A 605 -3.33 -23.96 -16.44
C ASN A 605 -4.74 -24.47 -16.12
N ILE A 606 -5.06 -24.59 -14.83
CA ILE A 606 -6.34 -25.10 -14.32
C ILE A 606 -7.12 -24.06 -13.50
N GLU A 607 -6.81 -22.76 -13.61
CA GLU A 607 -7.47 -21.65 -12.89
C GLU A 607 -9.02 -21.64 -13.00
N PHE A 608 -9.59 -22.16 -14.08
CA PHE A 608 -11.05 -22.28 -14.21
C PHE A 608 -11.68 -23.18 -13.12
N ILE A 609 -10.91 -24.14 -12.59
CA ILE A 609 -11.31 -25.05 -11.52
C ILE A 609 -11.53 -24.31 -10.19
N SER A 610 -10.87 -23.17 -9.96
CA SER A 610 -10.99 -22.36 -8.73
C SER A 610 -12.44 -21.98 -8.38
N ASN A 611 -13.32 -21.92 -9.38
CA ASN A 611 -14.74 -21.57 -9.25
C ASN A 611 -15.67 -22.79 -9.02
N LEU A 612 -15.18 -24.01 -9.24
CA LEU A 612 -15.98 -25.24 -9.29
C LEU A 612 -16.07 -25.91 -7.91
N LYS A 613 -16.49 -25.15 -6.90
CA LYS A 613 -16.44 -25.52 -5.46
C LYS A 613 -17.20 -26.79 -5.05
N GLN A 614 -18.04 -27.35 -5.93
CA GLN A 614 -18.79 -28.59 -5.68
C GLN A 614 -18.01 -29.88 -6.05
N LEU A 615 -16.81 -29.75 -6.62
CA LEU A 615 -15.98 -30.87 -7.04
C LEU A 615 -15.53 -31.76 -5.88
N LYS A 616 -15.64 -33.07 -6.11
CA LYS A 616 -15.28 -34.18 -5.21
C LYS A 616 -14.30 -35.14 -5.86
N ASP A 617 -14.44 -35.39 -7.17
CA ASP A 617 -13.49 -36.19 -7.97
C ASP A 617 -12.91 -35.35 -9.11
N VAL A 618 -11.58 -35.25 -9.19
CA VAL A 618 -10.84 -34.51 -10.23
C VAL A 618 -9.71 -35.38 -10.79
N ASN A 619 -9.86 -35.81 -12.05
CA ASN A 619 -8.80 -36.42 -12.85
C ASN A 619 -8.36 -35.49 -13.98
N VAL A 620 -7.19 -34.88 -13.81
CA VAL A 620 -6.53 -34.07 -14.85
C VAL A 620 -5.17 -34.67 -15.22
N SER A 621 -5.07 -36.00 -15.17
CA SER A 621 -3.85 -36.73 -15.53
C SER A 621 -3.51 -36.63 -17.04
N HIS A 622 -2.26 -36.98 -17.38
CA HIS A 622 -1.76 -36.99 -18.76
C HIS A 622 -1.78 -35.62 -19.47
N ASN A 623 -1.59 -34.54 -18.71
CA ASN A 623 -1.59 -33.17 -19.22
C ASN A 623 -0.17 -32.56 -19.15
N LYS A 624 -0.08 -31.23 -18.97
CA LYS A 624 1.17 -30.46 -18.91
C LYS A 624 1.11 -29.43 -17.77
N ILE A 625 0.41 -29.78 -16.68
CA ILE A 625 0.18 -28.90 -15.54
C ILE A 625 1.48 -28.81 -14.73
N GLU A 626 1.91 -27.57 -14.46
CA GLU A 626 3.08 -27.24 -13.63
C GLU A 626 2.66 -26.65 -12.27
N ASP A 627 1.54 -25.91 -12.25
CA ASP A 627 0.99 -25.19 -11.09
C ASP A 627 -0.37 -25.80 -10.68
N ILE A 628 -0.51 -26.15 -9.41
CA ILE A 628 -1.72 -26.72 -8.81
C ILE A 628 -2.35 -25.84 -7.71
N THR A 629 -1.89 -24.59 -7.55
CA THR A 629 -2.47 -23.64 -6.59
C THR A 629 -3.98 -23.38 -6.76
N PRO A 630 -4.60 -23.45 -7.97
CA PRO A 630 -6.05 -23.40 -8.14
C PRO A 630 -6.87 -24.47 -7.38
N LEU A 631 -6.25 -25.59 -6.97
CA LEU A 631 -6.95 -26.63 -6.21
C LEU A 631 -7.21 -26.22 -4.75
N SER A 632 -6.53 -25.17 -4.24
CA SER A 632 -6.64 -24.73 -2.84
C SER A 632 -8.02 -24.19 -2.43
N SER A 633 -8.91 -23.88 -3.38
CA SER A 633 -10.29 -23.44 -3.11
C SER A 633 -11.32 -24.58 -3.09
N LEU A 634 -10.90 -25.83 -3.32
CA LEU A 634 -11.78 -27.01 -3.41
C LEU A 634 -11.97 -27.68 -2.04
N GLU A 635 -12.73 -27.02 -1.17
CA GLU A 635 -13.06 -27.46 0.20
C GLU A 635 -13.78 -28.83 0.28
N ASN A 636 -14.28 -29.38 -0.84
CA ASN A 636 -15.04 -30.64 -0.91
C ASN A 636 -14.29 -31.80 -1.61
N LEU A 637 -13.02 -31.62 -1.98
CA LEU A 637 -12.30 -32.57 -2.84
C LEU A 637 -11.88 -33.84 -2.09
N GLN A 638 -12.24 -35.01 -2.64
CA GLN A 638 -12.03 -36.32 -2.03
C GLN A 638 -11.18 -37.27 -2.90
N TRP A 639 -11.24 -37.17 -4.23
CA TRP A 639 -10.44 -37.97 -5.16
C TRP A 639 -9.68 -37.05 -6.12
N LEU A 640 -8.36 -37.23 -6.22
CA LEU A 640 -7.49 -36.37 -7.03
C LEU A 640 -6.46 -37.20 -7.81
N ASN A 641 -6.56 -37.17 -9.14
CA ASN A 641 -5.59 -37.79 -10.05
C ASN A 641 -4.85 -36.72 -10.87
N LEU A 642 -3.58 -36.52 -10.50
CA LEU A 642 -2.63 -35.56 -11.08
C LEU A 642 -1.48 -36.26 -11.84
N ALA A 643 -1.54 -37.59 -12.03
CA ALA A 643 -0.49 -38.38 -12.66
C ALA A 643 -0.13 -37.89 -14.09
N ASP A 644 1.08 -38.19 -14.55
CA ASP A 644 1.56 -37.83 -15.91
C ASP A 644 1.38 -36.33 -16.24
N ASN A 645 2.03 -35.47 -15.45
CA ASN A 645 2.05 -34.01 -15.59
C ASN A 645 3.48 -33.47 -15.36
N HIS A 646 3.65 -32.16 -15.15
CA HIS A 646 4.95 -31.49 -14.93
C HIS A 646 5.07 -30.86 -13.53
N ILE A 647 4.30 -31.37 -12.55
CA ILE A 647 4.20 -30.80 -11.20
C ILE A 647 5.51 -31.00 -10.44
N LYS A 648 5.94 -29.95 -9.73
CA LYS A 648 7.20 -29.88 -8.98
C LYS A 648 7.00 -29.60 -7.49
N ASP A 649 6.03 -28.72 -7.19
CA ASP A 649 5.64 -28.33 -5.84
C ASP A 649 4.29 -28.95 -5.51
N VAL A 650 4.23 -29.65 -4.38
CA VAL A 650 3.02 -30.29 -3.84
C VAL A 650 2.58 -29.71 -2.50
N SER A 651 3.16 -28.58 -2.07
CA SER A 651 2.89 -27.93 -0.78
C SER A 651 1.41 -27.66 -0.53
N VAL A 652 0.66 -27.33 -1.59
CA VAL A 652 -0.80 -27.08 -1.57
C VAL A 652 -1.59 -28.30 -1.07
N LEU A 653 -1.12 -29.51 -1.39
CA LEU A 653 -1.84 -30.75 -1.07
C LEU A 653 -1.76 -31.10 0.42
N GLY A 654 -0.72 -30.65 1.14
CA GLY A 654 -0.54 -30.96 2.57
C GLY A 654 -1.64 -30.41 3.49
N SER A 655 -2.39 -29.40 3.03
CA SER A 655 -3.57 -28.88 3.72
C SER A 655 -4.90 -29.55 3.32
N MET A 656 -4.92 -30.42 2.30
CA MET A 656 -6.16 -31.00 1.73
C MET A 656 -6.55 -32.31 2.45
N LEU A 657 -6.77 -32.22 3.76
CA LEU A 657 -6.89 -33.37 4.66
C LEU A 657 -8.14 -34.25 4.45
N ASP A 658 -9.16 -33.74 3.74
CA ASP A 658 -10.37 -34.50 3.39
C ASP A 658 -10.21 -35.39 2.13
N LEU A 659 -9.02 -35.42 1.52
CA LEU A 659 -8.69 -36.35 0.44
C LEU A 659 -8.74 -37.81 0.92
N LEU A 660 -9.35 -38.66 0.10
CA LEU A 660 -9.48 -40.12 0.26
C LEU A 660 -8.64 -40.89 -0.77
N SER A 661 -8.18 -40.23 -1.85
CA SER A 661 -7.25 -40.79 -2.82
C SER A 661 -6.47 -39.71 -3.57
N LEU A 662 -5.16 -39.92 -3.72
CA LEU A 662 -4.25 -39.02 -4.41
C LEU A 662 -3.29 -39.82 -5.30
N LYS A 663 -3.17 -39.45 -6.57
CA LYS A 663 -2.23 -40.03 -7.54
C LYS A 663 -1.34 -38.95 -8.14
N LEU A 664 -0.03 -39.12 -8.01
CA LEU A 664 1.00 -38.16 -8.42
C LEU A 664 2.08 -38.78 -9.32
N ALA A 665 1.96 -40.06 -9.66
CA ALA A 665 2.96 -40.79 -10.43
C ALA A 665 3.28 -40.15 -11.79
N GLY A 666 4.55 -40.11 -12.18
CA GLY A 666 4.96 -39.53 -13.47
C GLY A 666 4.92 -38.00 -13.53
N ASN A 667 5.28 -37.33 -12.43
CA ASN A 667 5.51 -35.89 -12.38
C ASN A 667 7.02 -35.56 -12.26
N GLU A 668 7.36 -34.34 -11.84
CA GLU A 668 8.74 -33.87 -11.64
C GLU A 668 9.01 -33.52 -10.16
N ILE A 669 8.30 -34.19 -9.23
CA ILE A 669 8.29 -33.91 -7.79
C ILE A 669 9.64 -34.29 -7.15
N ARG A 670 10.18 -33.39 -6.33
CA ARG A 670 11.49 -33.52 -5.65
C ARG A 670 11.39 -33.69 -4.14
N ASP A 671 10.27 -33.29 -3.56
CA ASP A 671 10.02 -33.24 -2.13
C ASP A 671 8.58 -33.72 -1.88
N VAL A 672 8.44 -34.82 -1.14
CA VAL A 672 7.14 -35.43 -0.80
C VAL A 672 6.74 -35.18 0.65
N ARG A 673 7.51 -34.41 1.43
CA ARG A 673 7.22 -34.11 2.84
C ARG A 673 5.85 -33.44 3.07
N PRO A 674 5.34 -32.56 2.18
CA PRO A 674 3.97 -32.06 2.32
C PRO A 674 2.89 -33.16 2.31
N LEU A 675 3.19 -34.35 1.79
CA LEU A 675 2.25 -35.47 1.68
C LEU A 675 2.24 -36.38 2.91
N ILE A 676 3.17 -36.24 3.85
CA ILE A 676 3.32 -37.12 5.03
C ILE A 676 2.00 -37.25 5.81
N GLN A 677 1.29 -36.14 6.04
CA GLN A 677 0.04 -36.14 6.78
C GLN A 677 -1.11 -36.82 6.01
N LEU A 678 -1.10 -36.80 4.68
CA LEU A 678 -2.08 -37.54 3.86
C LEU A 678 -1.76 -39.05 3.83
N GLY A 679 -0.47 -39.40 3.75
CA GLY A 679 0.00 -40.78 3.74
C GLY A 679 -0.41 -41.57 4.99
N GLN A 680 -0.64 -40.90 6.13
CA GLN A 680 -1.14 -41.55 7.36
C GLN A 680 -2.54 -42.17 7.20
N TRP A 681 -3.31 -41.79 6.17
CA TRP A 681 -4.70 -42.23 5.97
C TRP A 681 -4.87 -43.21 4.82
N PHE A 682 -4.08 -43.09 3.75
CA PHE A 682 -4.16 -43.96 2.57
C PHE A 682 -2.84 -43.99 1.79
N SER A 683 -2.64 -45.01 0.95
CA SER A 683 -1.43 -45.15 0.13
C SER A 683 -1.38 -44.14 -1.03
N ILE A 684 -0.26 -43.43 -1.18
CA ILE A 684 -0.06 -42.41 -2.21
C ILE A 684 0.97 -42.91 -3.23
N ASP A 685 0.53 -43.05 -4.49
CA ASP A 685 1.44 -43.33 -5.61
C ASP A 685 2.06 -42.02 -6.13
N ALA A 686 3.28 -41.76 -5.68
CA ALA A 686 4.18 -40.72 -6.19
C ALA A 686 5.36 -41.32 -6.98
N GLY A 687 5.24 -42.55 -7.49
CA GLY A 687 6.31 -43.24 -8.21
C GLY A 687 6.58 -42.68 -9.61
N ARG A 688 7.51 -43.31 -10.35
CA ARG A 688 7.76 -43.03 -11.77
C ARG A 688 8.10 -41.56 -12.10
N GLN A 689 8.58 -40.76 -11.13
CA GLN A 689 8.92 -39.36 -11.37
C GLN A 689 10.01 -39.23 -12.45
N LYS A 690 9.99 -38.14 -13.23
CA LYS A 690 10.95 -37.86 -14.30
C LYS A 690 11.55 -36.46 -14.14
N ILE A 691 12.43 -36.31 -13.16
CA ILE A 691 13.01 -35.02 -12.78
C ILE A 691 14.07 -34.61 -13.81
N ILE A 692 13.96 -33.40 -14.37
CA ILE A 692 14.99 -32.82 -15.25
C ILE A 692 15.75 -31.74 -14.47
N LEU A 693 17.08 -31.72 -14.58
CA LEU A 693 17.98 -30.73 -13.98
C LEU A 693 18.55 -29.76 -15.03
N ASN A 694 19.08 -28.61 -14.57
CA ASN A 694 19.94 -27.75 -15.39
C ASN A 694 21.20 -28.52 -15.82
N GLU A 695 21.87 -28.04 -16.87
CA GLU A 695 23.15 -28.61 -17.29
C GLU A 695 24.23 -28.44 -16.20
N ALA A 696 25.24 -29.30 -16.21
CA ALA A 696 26.39 -29.21 -15.30
C ALA A 696 27.67 -29.68 -16.00
N ARG A 697 28.85 -29.34 -15.46
CA ARG A 697 30.12 -29.59 -16.13
C ARG A 697 30.72 -30.94 -15.75
N VAL A 698 31.53 -31.52 -16.65
CA VAL A 698 32.31 -32.73 -16.35
C VAL A 698 33.16 -32.52 -15.08
N ASN A 699 33.06 -33.48 -14.16
CA ASN A 699 33.63 -33.50 -12.81
C ASN A 699 33.10 -32.43 -11.82
N GLU A 700 31.98 -31.76 -12.13
CA GLU A 700 31.25 -30.93 -11.16
C GLU A 700 30.60 -31.77 -10.06
N GLU A 701 30.46 -31.21 -8.86
CA GLU A 701 29.83 -31.84 -7.70
C GLU A 701 28.40 -31.31 -7.54
N ILE A 702 27.44 -32.22 -7.65
CA ILE A 702 26.03 -31.94 -7.86
C ILE A 702 25.26 -32.57 -6.69
N GLN A 703 24.64 -31.75 -5.85
CA GLN A 703 23.79 -32.24 -4.77
C GLN A 703 22.54 -32.89 -5.36
N VAL A 704 22.22 -34.13 -4.96
CA VAL A 704 21.01 -34.83 -5.41
C VAL A 704 19.78 -34.05 -4.91
N PRO A 705 18.97 -33.44 -5.80
CA PRO A 705 17.90 -32.53 -5.38
C PRO A 705 16.58 -33.32 -5.22
N VAL A 706 16.64 -34.41 -4.46
CA VAL A 706 15.53 -35.33 -4.19
C VAL A 706 15.62 -35.77 -2.73
N TYR A 707 14.54 -35.53 -1.98
CA TYR A 707 14.54 -35.64 -0.52
C TYR A 707 13.64 -36.77 -0.01
N ASP A 708 14.01 -37.34 1.13
CA ASP A 708 13.20 -38.31 1.89
C ASP A 708 12.11 -37.60 2.75
N LEU A 709 11.54 -38.32 3.73
CA LEU A 709 10.46 -37.80 4.58
C LEU A 709 11.00 -36.90 5.71
N GLU A 710 12.25 -37.12 6.10
CA GLU A 710 12.99 -36.39 7.11
C GLU A 710 13.49 -35.04 6.53
N GLY A 711 13.86 -35.03 5.24
CA GLY A 711 14.37 -33.88 4.51
C GLY A 711 15.81 -33.98 4.07
N GLU A 712 16.45 -35.12 4.27
CA GLU A 712 17.81 -35.40 3.83
C GLU A 712 17.80 -35.90 2.37
N THR A 713 18.97 -35.99 1.74
CA THR A 713 19.07 -36.44 0.34
C THR A 713 18.97 -37.97 0.25
N ILE A 714 18.09 -38.50 -0.60
CA ILE A 714 17.90 -39.95 -0.75
C ILE A 714 19.24 -40.64 -1.07
N GLU A 715 19.64 -41.59 -0.22
CA GLU A 715 20.89 -42.36 -0.38
C GLU A 715 20.76 -43.55 -1.35
N ASN A 716 19.55 -44.09 -1.52
CA ASN A 716 19.28 -45.24 -2.41
C ASN A 716 19.26 -44.83 -3.89
N ILE A 717 20.46 -44.56 -4.42
CA ILE A 717 20.68 -44.05 -5.77
C ILE A 717 21.30 -45.10 -6.68
N LYS A 718 20.62 -45.40 -7.79
CA LYS A 718 21.07 -46.33 -8.82
C LYS A 718 21.44 -45.60 -10.10
N LEU A 719 22.73 -45.37 -10.29
CA LEU A 719 23.30 -44.86 -11.54
C LEU A 719 22.87 -45.74 -12.73
N THR A 720 22.41 -45.12 -13.81
CA THR A 720 21.99 -45.80 -15.05
C THR A 720 22.91 -45.47 -16.22
N SER A 721 23.49 -44.26 -16.26
CA SER A 721 24.57 -43.88 -17.19
C SER A 721 25.96 -44.19 -16.62
N GLU A 722 26.95 -44.34 -17.50
CA GLU A 722 28.34 -44.59 -17.15
C GLU A 722 29.10 -43.33 -16.70
N GLY A 723 30.21 -43.53 -15.97
CA GLY A 723 31.12 -42.47 -15.53
C GLY A 723 30.63 -41.64 -14.34
N GLY A 724 29.52 -42.01 -13.70
CA GLY A 724 29.02 -41.38 -12.48
C GLY A 724 29.66 -41.95 -11.22
N THR A 725 29.82 -41.11 -10.19
CA THR A 725 30.03 -41.53 -8.80
C THR A 725 29.02 -40.83 -7.89
N PHE A 726 28.65 -41.48 -6.79
CA PHE A 726 27.75 -40.96 -5.78
C PHE A 726 28.33 -41.26 -4.39
N ASN A 727 28.43 -40.25 -3.53
CA ASN A 727 28.81 -40.39 -2.11
C ASN A 727 28.11 -39.30 -1.30
N ASN A 728 27.48 -39.67 -0.17
CA ASN A 728 26.90 -38.74 0.82
C ASN A 728 26.06 -37.60 0.20
N GLY A 729 25.05 -37.94 -0.62
CA GLY A 729 24.18 -36.97 -1.30
C GLY A 729 24.79 -36.27 -2.52
N VAL A 730 26.10 -36.36 -2.73
CA VAL A 730 26.81 -35.71 -3.84
C VAL A 730 27.01 -36.66 -5.02
N MET A 731 26.59 -36.23 -6.20
CA MET A 731 26.84 -36.90 -7.48
C MET A 731 27.90 -36.16 -8.30
N LYS A 732 28.70 -36.90 -9.07
CA LYS A 732 29.77 -36.36 -9.91
C LYS A 732 29.88 -37.18 -11.20
N TRP A 733 29.92 -36.52 -12.36
CA TRP A 733 29.96 -37.18 -13.67
C TRP A 733 31.28 -36.93 -14.40
N SER A 734 32.03 -37.99 -14.70
CA SER A 734 33.35 -37.94 -15.34
C SER A 734 33.33 -37.95 -16.88
N THR A 735 32.15 -38.04 -17.50
CA THR A 735 31.94 -38.06 -18.96
C THR A 735 30.79 -37.13 -19.36
N PRO A 736 30.80 -36.55 -20.58
CA PRO A 736 29.74 -35.66 -21.06
C PRO A 736 28.52 -36.41 -21.64
N GLY A 737 27.47 -35.67 -22.00
CA GLY A 737 26.20 -36.13 -22.56
C GLY A 737 25.09 -36.34 -21.52
N GLU A 738 23.91 -36.79 -21.95
CA GLU A 738 22.77 -37.05 -21.06
C GLU A 738 23.12 -38.16 -20.04
N LYS A 739 22.94 -37.84 -18.75
CA LYS A 739 23.13 -38.75 -17.63
C LYS A 739 21.83 -39.01 -16.91
N VAL A 740 21.61 -40.28 -16.59
CA VAL A 740 20.43 -40.76 -15.90
C VAL A 740 20.85 -41.53 -14.65
N TYR A 741 20.21 -41.21 -13.54
CA TYR A 741 20.20 -42.02 -12.33
C TYR A 741 18.78 -42.23 -11.84
N LYS A 742 18.56 -43.26 -11.05
CA LYS A 742 17.27 -43.56 -10.42
C LYS A 742 17.38 -43.44 -8.91
N PHE A 743 16.26 -43.10 -8.29
CA PHE A 743 16.10 -43.10 -6.85
C PHE A 743 14.87 -43.95 -6.50
N ASP A 744 14.91 -44.62 -5.35
CA ASP A 744 13.79 -45.39 -4.79
C ASP A 744 13.79 -45.17 -3.27
N LEU A 745 12.74 -44.57 -2.72
CA LEU A 745 12.58 -44.47 -1.27
C LEU A 745 12.14 -45.84 -0.75
N ASP A 746 13.06 -46.58 -0.11
CA ASP A 746 12.86 -47.98 0.26
C ASP A 746 11.69 -48.10 1.25
N SER A 747 10.58 -48.72 0.82
CA SER A 747 9.24 -48.35 1.30
C SER A 747 8.61 -49.32 2.31
N ASP A 748 9.41 -50.14 3.01
CA ASP A 748 8.89 -51.22 3.86
C ASP A 748 8.07 -50.73 5.07
N GLU A 749 8.21 -49.46 5.48
CA GLU A 749 7.41 -48.83 6.55
C GLU A 749 6.57 -47.62 6.08
N THR A 750 6.58 -47.25 4.79
CA THR A 750 5.93 -46.03 4.29
C THR A 750 4.74 -46.29 3.36
N SER A 751 3.68 -45.49 3.51
CA SER A 751 2.49 -45.53 2.64
C SER A 751 2.64 -44.69 1.36
N ILE A 752 3.74 -43.96 1.20
CA ILE A 752 4.02 -43.08 0.07
C ILE A 752 5.12 -43.74 -0.78
N SER A 753 4.74 -44.34 -1.90
CA SER A 753 5.74 -44.92 -2.82
C SER A 753 6.35 -43.80 -3.66
N PHE A 754 7.61 -43.43 -3.40
CA PHE A 754 8.30 -42.33 -4.07
C PHE A 754 9.57 -42.81 -4.77
N ASN A 755 9.54 -42.83 -6.09
CA ASN A 755 10.66 -43.26 -6.93
C ASN A 755 10.64 -42.60 -8.31
N GLY A 756 11.75 -42.68 -9.02
CA GLY A 756 11.85 -42.07 -10.34
C GLY A 756 13.21 -42.16 -10.98
N ALA A 757 13.35 -41.41 -12.08
CA ALA A 757 14.60 -41.15 -12.75
C ALA A 757 14.87 -39.64 -12.75
N VAL A 758 16.13 -39.27 -12.53
CA VAL A 758 16.64 -37.92 -12.71
C VAL A 758 17.49 -37.90 -13.98
N ILE A 759 17.30 -36.86 -14.80
CA ILE A 759 17.98 -36.67 -16.09
C ILE A 759 18.70 -35.32 -16.06
N GLN A 760 19.96 -35.32 -16.46
CA GLN A 760 20.81 -34.12 -16.51
C GLN A 760 21.76 -34.20 -17.71
N ASN A 761 21.91 -33.10 -18.46
CA ASN A 761 22.94 -33.01 -19.49
C ASN A 761 24.28 -32.59 -18.85
N ILE A 762 25.37 -33.26 -19.22
CA ILE A 762 26.71 -32.95 -18.73
C ILE A 762 27.59 -32.44 -19.88
N VAL A 763 28.09 -31.22 -19.76
CA VAL A 763 28.90 -30.55 -20.79
C VAL A 763 30.40 -30.60 -20.48
N GLU A 764 31.23 -30.59 -21.52
CA GLU A 764 32.68 -30.57 -21.36
C GLU A 764 33.17 -29.25 -20.75
N LYS A 765 34.40 -29.28 -20.20
CA LYS A 765 34.99 -28.12 -19.52
C LYS A 765 35.91 -27.39 -20.50
N GLU A 766 35.47 -26.22 -20.96
CA GLU A 766 36.29 -25.35 -21.82
C GLU A 766 37.62 -24.97 -21.14
N GLU A 767 38.73 -25.12 -21.88
CA GLU A 767 40.04 -24.61 -21.47
C GLU A 767 40.22 -23.18 -21.97
N VAL A 768 40.18 -22.21 -21.05
CA VAL A 768 40.42 -20.80 -21.36
C VAL A 768 41.89 -20.60 -21.75
N THR A 769 42.12 -20.21 -23.01
CA THR A 769 43.43 -19.78 -23.52
C THR A 769 43.43 -18.26 -23.75
N GLU A 770 44.55 -17.60 -23.45
CA GLU A 770 44.66 -16.13 -23.55
C GLU A 770 44.72 -15.64 -25.01
N PRO A 771 44.13 -14.48 -25.34
CA PRO A 771 44.08 -13.97 -26.71
C PRO A 771 45.38 -13.27 -27.13
N THR A 772 46.21 -13.95 -27.94
CA THR A 772 47.26 -13.29 -28.72
C THR A 772 46.67 -12.59 -29.95
N LYS A 773 47.26 -11.45 -30.34
CA LYS A 773 46.85 -10.65 -31.51
C LYS A 773 47.59 -11.11 -32.77
N GLU A 774 46.88 -11.11 -33.90
CA GLU A 774 47.25 -10.64 -35.26
C GLU A 774 46.11 -11.14 -36.20
N VAL A 775 45.49 -10.35 -37.10
CA VAL A 775 46.04 -9.69 -38.32
C VAL A 775 46.66 -10.78 -39.22
N GLU A 776 46.13 -11.11 -40.40
CA GLU A 776 45.84 -10.22 -41.53
C GLU A 776 44.80 -10.84 -42.50
N GLU A 777 44.26 -10.08 -43.47
CA GLU A 777 43.50 -10.65 -44.60
C GLU A 777 44.44 -11.32 -45.63
N ILE A 778 43.93 -12.29 -46.42
CA ILE A 778 43.88 -12.21 -47.91
C ILE A 778 43.19 -13.46 -48.52
N LYS A 779 42.75 -13.31 -49.78
CA LYS A 779 41.76 -14.10 -50.53
C LYS A 779 42.33 -15.30 -51.30
N GLU A 780 41.41 -16.00 -51.98
CA GLU A 780 41.59 -16.89 -53.15
C GLU A 780 42.20 -18.28 -52.85
N GLU A 781 41.93 -19.35 -53.62
CA GLU A 781 41.41 -19.41 -55.00
C GLU A 781 40.22 -20.40 -55.21
N VAL A 782 39.74 -20.48 -56.45
CA VAL A 782 38.49 -21.11 -56.92
C VAL A 782 38.76 -22.48 -57.59
N LYS A 783 37.90 -23.50 -57.42
CA LYS A 783 37.32 -24.31 -58.55
C LYS A 783 36.33 -25.45 -58.18
N GLU A 784 35.14 -25.30 -58.77
CA GLU A 784 34.14 -26.29 -59.22
C GLU A 784 34.69 -27.30 -60.28
N PRO A 785 33.90 -28.24 -60.87
CA PRO A 785 32.59 -28.79 -60.48
C PRO A 785 32.43 -30.33 -60.66
N ALA A 786 31.26 -30.87 -60.30
CA ALA A 786 30.62 -32.00 -61.00
C ALA A 786 29.08 -31.79 -61.05
N LYS A 787 28.40 -32.25 -62.12
CA LYS A 787 26.94 -32.06 -62.34
C LYS A 787 26.26 -33.32 -62.87
N GLU A 788 25.08 -33.63 -62.32
CA GLU A 788 23.88 -34.18 -63.00
C GLU A 788 22.68 -33.89 -62.04
N VAL A 789 21.59 -33.18 -62.36
CA VAL A 789 20.57 -33.31 -63.45
C VAL A 789 19.59 -34.47 -63.15
N ALA A 790 18.26 -34.29 -62.98
CA ALA A 790 17.41 -33.10 -63.08
C ALA A 790 16.03 -33.22 -62.36
N GLY A 791 15.39 -32.07 -62.11
CA GLY A 791 13.92 -31.92 -62.00
C GLY A 791 13.30 -32.07 -60.59
N THR A 792 12.30 -31.28 -60.18
CA THR A 792 11.64 -30.09 -60.76
C THR A 792 11.03 -29.19 -59.67
N LYS A 793 11.12 -27.84 -59.87
CA LYS A 793 10.11 -26.76 -59.67
C LYS A 793 8.84 -27.04 -58.79
N GLU A 794 8.26 -26.12 -58.00
CA GLU A 794 8.43 -24.68 -57.68
C GLU A 794 7.39 -24.32 -56.56
N GLU A 795 7.42 -23.23 -55.75
CA GLU A 795 8.38 -22.14 -55.46
C GLU A 795 8.01 -21.39 -54.12
N VAL A 796 8.82 -20.42 -53.69
CA VAL A 796 8.58 -19.28 -52.75
C VAL A 796 7.91 -19.54 -51.38
N LYS A 797 8.70 -19.37 -50.29
CA LYS A 797 8.42 -18.35 -49.25
C LYS A 797 9.57 -18.09 -48.26
N GLU A 798 10.01 -16.83 -48.24
CA GLU A 798 10.77 -16.12 -47.20
C GLU A 798 10.50 -14.60 -47.41
N PRO A 799 10.92 -13.65 -46.54
CA PRO A 799 11.79 -13.73 -45.36
C PRO A 799 10.97 -13.38 -44.07
N VAL A 800 11.48 -12.99 -42.88
CA VAL A 800 12.76 -12.41 -42.40
C VAL A 800 12.93 -12.75 -40.90
N LYS A 801 14.17 -13.03 -40.43
CA LYS A 801 14.82 -12.82 -39.08
C LYS A 801 13.99 -12.95 -37.77
N GLU A 802 14.57 -13.25 -36.60
CA GLU A 802 15.96 -13.25 -36.11
C GLU A 802 16.14 -14.40 -35.08
N ILE A 803 17.38 -14.69 -34.65
CA ILE A 803 17.77 -15.93 -33.94
C ILE A 803 18.64 -15.64 -32.70
N GLU A 804 18.58 -16.54 -31.70
CA GLU A 804 19.40 -16.65 -30.46
C GLU A 804 19.28 -15.46 -29.46
N GLU A 805 19.07 -15.66 -28.14
CA GLU A 805 19.85 -16.41 -27.11
C GLU A 805 21.14 -15.64 -26.70
N THR A 806 21.64 -15.70 -25.46
CA THR A 806 21.65 -16.80 -24.46
C THR A 806 21.37 -16.35 -22.99
N LYS A 807 21.40 -17.31 -22.07
CA LYS A 807 21.60 -17.15 -20.61
C LYS A 807 22.89 -17.88 -20.23
N GLU A 808 23.51 -17.56 -19.09
CA GLU A 808 23.68 -18.51 -17.97
C GLU A 808 24.33 -17.92 -16.69
N GLU A 809 23.94 -18.54 -15.57
CA GLU A 809 24.65 -18.95 -14.34
C GLU A 809 25.91 -18.19 -13.82
N VAL A 810 25.96 -17.65 -12.59
CA VAL A 810 25.88 -18.24 -11.21
C VAL A 810 27.23 -18.77 -10.67
N LYS A 811 27.69 -18.22 -9.52
CA LYS A 811 28.29 -18.94 -8.35
C LYS A 811 28.72 -18.00 -7.20
N GLU A 812 28.61 -18.48 -5.96
CA GLU A 812 29.23 -17.92 -4.73
C GLU A 812 30.36 -18.85 -4.25
N PRO A 813 31.31 -18.34 -3.45
CA PRO A 813 31.74 -19.07 -2.23
C PRO A 813 31.76 -18.15 -0.97
N ILE A 814 31.59 -18.54 0.32
CA ILE A 814 31.57 -19.79 1.13
C ILE A 814 32.67 -19.79 2.23
N LYS A 815 32.40 -20.44 3.40
CA LYS A 815 33.21 -20.58 4.66
C LYS A 815 33.25 -19.32 5.58
N GLU A 816 33.51 -19.31 6.90
CA GLU A 816 33.61 -20.26 8.07
C GLU A 816 33.75 -19.41 9.39
N VAL A 817 33.64 -19.86 10.67
CA VAL A 817 33.07 -21.02 11.41
C VAL A 817 32.98 -20.68 12.94
N GLU A 818 32.30 -21.51 13.76
CA GLU A 818 32.33 -21.55 15.27
C GLU A 818 31.90 -20.29 16.06
N GLU A 819 31.74 -20.27 17.38
CA GLU A 819 30.78 -21.00 18.28
C GLU A 819 30.42 -19.99 19.45
N THR A 820 29.68 -20.17 20.56
CA THR A 820 29.12 -21.19 21.50
C THR A 820 27.86 -20.58 22.20
N LYS A 821 27.04 -21.20 23.07
CA LYS A 821 26.40 -22.54 23.35
C LYS A 821 25.53 -22.32 24.63
N GLU A 822 24.32 -22.89 24.76
CA GLU A 822 23.58 -22.94 26.04
C GLU A 822 22.70 -24.20 26.13
N GLU A 823 22.53 -24.79 27.33
CA GLU A 823 21.83 -26.08 27.57
C GLU A 823 20.39 -25.91 28.09
N VAL A 824 19.52 -26.89 27.80
CA VAL A 824 18.22 -27.09 28.46
C VAL A 824 18.26 -28.37 29.28
N LYS A 825 17.74 -28.36 30.53
CA LYS A 825 17.39 -29.58 31.28
C LYS A 825 16.07 -29.44 32.06
N GLU A 826 15.16 -30.36 31.76
CA GLU A 826 13.94 -30.76 32.48
C GLU A 826 14.30 -31.89 33.51
N PRO A 827 13.38 -32.64 34.20
CA PRO A 827 11.92 -32.52 34.37
C PRO A 827 11.37 -32.80 35.82
N ALA A 828 10.02 -32.92 35.94
CA ALA A 828 9.29 -33.99 36.65
C ALA A 828 8.50 -33.74 37.98
N LYS A 829 7.18 -34.00 37.89
CA LYS A 829 6.17 -34.60 38.82
C LYS A 829 6.40 -34.71 40.35
N GLU A 830 5.38 -34.32 41.15
CA GLU A 830 4.40 -35.19 41.88
C GLU A 830 3.58 -34.37 42.94
N VAL A 831 2.23 -34.35 42.91
CA VAL A 831 1.20 -35.15 43.66
C VAL A 831 0.71 -34.55 45.02
N ALA A 832 -0.61 -34.68 45.27
CA ALA A 832 -1.42 -34.36 46.48
C ALA A 832 -1.72 -32.86 46.81
N GLY A 833 -2.92 -32.51 47.34
CA GLY A 833 -4.13 -33.32 47.51
C GLY A 833 -5.32 -32.66 48.29
N THR A 834 -6.48 -33.33 48.21
CA THR A 834 -7.64 -33.33 49.15
C THR A 834 -8.49 -32.07 49.48
N LYS A 835 -9.81 -32.19 49.19
CA LYS A 835 -10.99 -31.90 50.06
C LYS A 835 -11.29 -30.42 50.44
N GLU A 836 -12.47 -30.03 50.96
CA GLU A 836 -13.68 -30.79 51.38
C GLU A 836 -15.00 -30.11 50.93
N GLU A 837 -16.14 -30.33 51.63
CA GLU A 837 -17.50 -30.31 51.05
C GLU A 837 -18.59 -29.83 52.06
N VAL A 838 -19.75 -29.34 51.56
CA VAL A 838 -21.09 -29.26 52.23
C VAL A 838 -21.40 -28.11 53.25
N LYS A 839 -22.68 -27.63 53.23
CA LYS A 839 -23.50 -26.94 54.31
C LYS A 839 -23.25 -25.44 54.64
N GLU A 840 -24.20 -24.63 55.16
CA GLU A 840 -25.67 -24.78 55.42
C GLU A 840 -26.42 -23.40 55.43
N SER A 841 -27.73 -23.40 55.76
CA SER A 841 -28.66 -22.27 56.01
C SER A 841 -28.10 -21.12 56.88
N ALA A 842 -28.38 -19.82 56.67
CA ALA A 842 -29.63 -19.09 56.38
C ALA A 842 -30.47 -18.66 57.62
N THR A 843 -30.49 -17.34 57.87
CA THR A 843 -31.47 -16.52 58.63
C THR A 843 -31.46 -15.10 58.02
N GLY A 844 -32.51 -14.29 58.05
CA GLY A 844 -33.90 -14.50 58.52
C GLY A 844 -34.49 -13.20 59.10
N LEU A 845 -35.82 -13.03 58.99
CA LEU A 845 -36.67 -11.95 59.56
C LEU A 845 -36.60 -10.55 58.88
N ASP A 846 -37.68 -9.77 58.76
CA ASP A 846 -39.13 -10.10 58.58
C ASP A 846 -39.96 -8.83 58.21
N GLN A 847 -41.28 -9.00 58.01
CA GLN A 847 -42.38 -8.00 58.00
C GLN A 847 -42.82 -7.34 56.67
N GLU A 848 -43.65 -8.09 55.94
CA GLU A 848 -44.87 -7.59 55.26
C GLU A 848 -46.05 -7.50 56.30
N PRO A 849 -47.36 -7.28 55.99
CA PRO A 849 -48.03 -6.70 54.80
C PRO A 849 -49.18 -5.69 55.12
N LYS A 850 -49.81 -5.14 54.07
CA LYS A 850 -51.29 -4.90 53.87
C LYS A 850 -51.54 -3.90 52.70
N GLY A 851 -52.62 -3.99 51.91
CA GLY A 851 -53.65 -5.02 51.81
C GLY A 851 -54.98 -4.56 51.17
N ASN A 852 -55.40 -5.23 50.09
CA ASN A 852 -56.76 -5.35 49.52
C ASN A 852 -57.64 -4.12 49.13
N ASN A 853 -57.91 -4.03 47.82
CA ASN A 853 -59.23 -4.12 47.16
C ASN A 853 -60.43 -3.19 47.51
N GLN A 854 -60.85 -2.46 46.46
CA GLN A 854 -62.22 -2.33 45.91
C GLN A 854 -63.31 -1.43 46.52
N VAL A 855 -64.16 -1.03 45.57
CA VAL A 855 -65.59 -0.60 45.60
C VAL A 855 -65.83 0.93 45.48
N GLY A 856 -66.78 1.31 44.60
CA GLY A 856 -67.32 2.68 44.45
C GLY A 856 -68.50 2.95 45.41
N PRO A 857 -69.57 3.70 45.03
CA PRO A 857 -69.88 4.28 43.71
C PRO A 857 -70.56 5.70 43.75
N VAL A 858 -71.14 6.15 42.63
CA VAL A 858 -72.21 7.20 42.47
C VAL A 858 -71.86 8.71 42.57
N LYS A 859 -71.77 9.34 41.37
CA LYS A 859 -72.41 10.59 40.85
C LYS A 859 -72.73 11.85 41.72
N VAL A 860 -72.32 13.01 41.16
CA VAL A 860 -73.07 14.30 40.94
C VAL A 860 -73.49 15.10 42.21
N VAL A 861 -73.08 16.37 42.39
CA VAL A 861 -73.47 17.66 41.72
C VAL A 861 -72.23 18.60 41.63
N GLY A 862 -72.08 19.62 40.75
CA GLY A 862 -72.93 20.14 39.66
C GLY A 862 -72.42 21.46 39.00
N GLN A 863 -72.98 22.62 39.37
CA GLN A 863 -72.81 23.97 38.76
C GLN A 863 -72.18 24.98 39.77
N GLU A 864 -71.77 26.23 39.46
CA GLU A 864 -72.01 27.10 38.29
C GLU A 864 -70.98 28.24 38.14
N SER A 865 -70.69 28.69 36.91
CA SER A 865 -70.60 30.10 36.47
C SER A 865 -69.97 30.21 35.08
N ALA A 866 -70.31 31.24 34.31
CA ALA A 866 -69.85 31.42 32.93
C ALA A 866 -69.75 32.90 32.54
N LYS A 867 -68.91 33.22 31.53
CA LYS A 867 -69.18 34.31 30.58
C LYS A 867 -68.40 34.18 29.26
N GLU A 868 -69.17 34.26 28.18
CA GLU A 868 -68.96 34.96 26.88
C GLU A 868 -67.51 35.08 26.34
N LYS A 869 -67.13 34.45 25.21
CA LYS A 869 -67.55 34.63 23.79
C LYS A 869 -67.13 35.97 23.14
N ASP A 870 -66.23 35.90 22.17
CA ASP A 870 -66.53 35.94 20.72
C ASP A 870 -65.31 35.34 19.95
N SER A 871 -65.47 34.41 19.00
CA SER A 871 -65.68 34.56 17.53
C SER A 871 -64.51 35.26 16.77
N ASN A 872 -64.18 34.89 15.52
CA ASN A 872 -64.91 34.09 14.53
C ASN A 872 -63.98 33.19 13.65
N LYS A 873 -64.55 32.26 12.88
CA LYS A 873 -63.85 31.35 11.94
C LYS A 873 -63.74 31.94 10.53
N GLN A 874 -62.76 31.47 9.74
CA GLN A 874 -63.05 30.79 8.47
C GLN A 874 -61.89 29.89 8.00
N HIS A 875 -62.12 29.01 7.02
CA HIS A 875 -61.32 27.82 6.76
C HIS A 875 -61.45 27.35 5.29
N ALA A 876 -60.35 26.90 4.67
CA ALA A 876 -60.30 26.15 3.39
C ALA A 876 -60.71 26.94 2.11
N ASN A 877 -60.49 26.49 0.86
CA ASN A 877 -59.97 25.20 0.37
C ASN A 877 -59.33 25.28 -1.05
N LYS A 878 -58.37 24.39 -1.34
CA LYS A 878 -58.04 23.66 -2.60
C LYS A 878 -58.11 24.24 -4.05
N GLN A 879 -57.12 23.80 -4.84
CA GLN A 879 -57.11 23.44 -6.29
C GLN A 879 -57.20 24.60 -7.32
N GLU A 880 -56.15 24.81 -8.16
CA GLU A 880 -55.79 24.19 -9.47
C GLU A 880 -56.53 24.79 -10.68
N GLU A 881 -55.80 25.35 -11.67
CA GLU A 881 -55.94 25.00 -13.11
C GLU A 881 -54.94 25.72 -14.07
N ASN A 882 -55.01 25.31 -15.34
CA ASN A 882 -54.01 25.39 -16.40
C ASN A 882 -53.79 26.75 -17.14
N GLN A 883 -52.51 26.94 -17.55
CA GLN A 883 -51.99 27.32 -18.89
C GLN A 883 -52.64 28.40 -19.81
N LYS A 884 -51.74 29.17 -20.46
CA LYS A 884 -51.78 29.71 -21.86
C LYS A 884 -52.73 30.89 -22.16
N SER A 885 -52.45 31.80 -23.12
CA SER A 885 -51.21 32.09 -23.89
C SER A 885 -51.34 33.32 -24.81
N LEU A 886 -50.19 33.91 -25.22
CA LEU A 886 -49.99 34.76 -26.43
C LEU A 886 -50.71 36.12 -26.42
N ALA A 887 -50.30 37.17 -27.15
CA ALA A 887 -49.16 37.47 -28.05
C ALA A 887 -48.89 39.00 -27.99
N ALA A 888 -47.84 39.66 -28.49
CA ALA A 888 -46.49 39.40 -29.01
C ALA A 888 -46.19 40.42 -30.14
N THR A 889 -45.26 41.34 -29.90
CA THR A 889 -44.46 42.12 -30.89
C THR A 889 -43.14 42.48 -30.17
N GLY A 890 -41.94 42.50 -30.75
CA GLY A 890 -41.46 42.28 -32.13
C GLY A 890 -40.62 43.47 -32.62
N GLY A 891 -39.37 43.35 -33.10
CA GLY A 891 -38.45 42.19 -33.13
C GLY A 891 -37.19 42.45 -34.00
N GLN A 892 -36.08 41.74 -33.69
CA GLN A 892 -34.88 41.44 -34.51
C GLN A 892 -33.99 42.57 -35.12
N ALA A 893 -32.72 42.61 -34.67
CA ALA A 893 -31.49 42.39 -35.47
C ALA A 893 -30.23 42.57 -34.57
N ASN A 894 -29.05 41.98 -34.76
CA ASN A 894 -28.60 40.73 -35.40
C ASN A 894 -27.21 40.34 -34.81
N THR A 895 -26.83 39.06 -34.88
CA THR A 895 -25.50 38.49 -34.53
C THR A 895 -24.51 38.59 -35.73
N PRO A 896 -23.23 38.10 -35.72
CA PRO A 896 -22.45 37.23 -34.79
C PRO A 896 -21.12 37.90 -34.30
N THR A 897 -20.03 37.29 -33.77
CA THR A 897 -19.32 36.00 -34.01
C THR A 897 -18.43 35.50 -32.83
N LEU A 898 -18.18 34.18 -32.85
CA LEU A 898 -17.01 33.32 -32.48
C LEU A 898 -15.89 33.76 -31.50
N LEU A 899 -15.10 32.84 -30.88
CA LEU A 899 -15.33 31.50 -30.26
C LEU A 899 -13.98 30.89 -29.75
N SER A 900 -14.05 29.91 -28.83
CA SER A 900 -12.95 29.09 -28.26
C SER A 900 -11.88 29.85 -27.44
N GLY A 901 -11.23 29.28 -26.41
CA GLY A 901 -11.32 27.98 -25.70
C GLY A 901 -10.37 28.04 -24.49
N LEU A 902 -10.37 27.15 -23.49
CA LEU A 902 -11.06 25.87 -23.26
C LEU A 902 -11.37 25.77 -21.74
N ALA A 903 -12.48 25.13 -21.33
CA ALA A 903 -12.84 24.96 -19.91
C ALA A 903 -13.12 23.48 -19.56
N LEU A 904 -12.03 22.73 -19.37
CA LEU A 904 -11.88 21.33 -18.93
C LEU A 904 -10.36 21.16 -18.71
N VAL A 905 -9.83 20.42 -17.73
CA VAL A 905 -10.32 19.22 -17.02
C VAL A 905 -9.98 19.28 -15.53
N LEU A 906 -10.92 18.92 -14.64
CA LEU A 906 -10.59 18.30 -13.34
C LEU A 906 -11.79 17.57 -12.67
N SER A 907 -12.69 16.99 -13.47
CA SER A 907 -13.91 16.30 -13.01
C SER A 907 -14.12 14.92 -13.67
N ALA A 908 -13.02 14.24 -14.02
CA ALA A 908 -13.05 12.98 -14.77
C ALA A 908 -11.95 12.01 -14.33
N LEU A 909 -11.80 11.74 -13.02
CA LEU A 909 -10.80 10.77 -12.52
C LEU A 909 -11.23 9.96 -11.27
N SER A 910 -12.54 9.77 -11.05
CA SER A 910 -13.10 8.76 -10.11
C SER A 910 -13.89 7.65 -10.81
N MET A 911 -14.00 7.69 -12.15
CA MET A 911 -14.85 6.79 -12.94
C MET A 911 -14.03 5.94 -13.95
N PHE A 912 -12.89 5.37 -13.50
CA PHE A 912 -12.06 4.49 -14.33
C PHE A 912 -11.42 3.30 -13.59
N VAL A 913 -12.06 2.81 -12.53
CA VAL A 913 -11.61 1.60 -11.80
C VAL A 913 -12.16 0.31 -12.44
N PHE A 914 -13.29 0.37 -13.15
CA PHE A 914 -14.00 -0.82 -13.65
C PHE A 914 -13.65 -1.24 -15.10
N ARG A 915 -12.35 -1.32 -15.44
CA ARG A 915 -11.92 -2.08 -16.64
C ARG A 915 -10.45 -2.54 -16.66
N LYS A 916 -10.00 -3.24 -15.60
CA LYS A 916 -8.71 -3.97 -15.64
C LYS A 916 -8.67 -5.33 -14.91
N ARG A 917 -9.74 -6.12 -15.06
CA ARG A 917 -9.75 -7.58 -14.84
C ARG A 917 -10.34 -8.30 -16.05
N LEU A 918 -9.52 -8.46 -17.08
CA LEU A 918 -9.63 -9.44 -18.16
C LEU A 918 -8.32 -9.35 -18.98
N PHE A 919 -7.76 -10.51 -19.33
CA PHE A 919 -6.41 -10.73 -19.91
C PHE A 919 -5.20 -10.51 -18.99
N LYS A 920 -4.56 -11.66 -18.67
CA LYS A 920 -3.24 -11.90 -18.08
C LYS A 920 -3.09 -11.52 -16.59
N LYS A 921 -2.64 -12.44 -15.71
CA LYS A 921 -2.47 -13.90 -15.92
C LYS A 921 -3.77 -14.63 -15.74
#